data_AF-A0A3P9KPF7-F1
#
_entry.id   AF-A0A3P9KPF7-F1
#
_cell.length_a   1.000
_cell.length_b   1.000
_cell.length_c   1.000
_cell.angle_alpha   90.00
_cell.angle_beta   90.00
_cell.angle_gamma   90.00
#
_symmetry.space_group_name_H-M   'P 1'
#
loop_
_entity.id
_entity.type
_entity.pdbx_description
1 polymer ?
#
loop_
_entity_poly.entity_id
_entity_poly.type
_entity_poly.pdbx_seq_one_letter_code
_entity_poly.pdbx_strand_id
1 'polypeptide(L)'
;MENNFSFEEDSDMSYEDNNLAFPPPLRLTSPDQSGNFDCERNGEEAIDSPPEAIIIPSDSDAFLNVNTNATTRGDAQAYVELNELQGNTWQQTARWVGYEENFDSVTRQWGPSHVSYLTFKSLIQLRRAMSTGAILLDMNASNLSLMAEKIVDELLAKDEIRPSDREALLRALLMRRSQSEGPVVTPSGDIQMQTFSVARKRDSSDNMEASIVLTGVLDLLQKPVVAFVRLSDSVVMESVLETHVPVRFVFVLVGPSQSGMDYSETGRAMGALMADWVFCLEVFLAQTDKDVTNAIADFMDCSIIIPPTEIQETSMLEPIIDFQKKMLRDRLRPADARLAFGDRVKADEGPEEVREDPLARTGYPFGGMVKDVKRRYRHYFSDFTDGLNPQVLSAIIFIYFAALSPAITFGGLLADKTKKMMGVSELMIATSLQGIVFCLFAAQPVLIIGFSGPLLLFEEAFHVFCDSQNIEYIVGRTWVGMWLILIVVVIVAVEGSFLVRYISRFTQEIFSILISLIFIYETFAKLLRIFATHPLVLNYDQINHTLEDPFHPIIKTFTVTPHPGGNITVIQEEHERAFPNTALLSMCLMFGCFFIAFFLREFKNSQYLPGWLRRLIGNFGVPIAIFIMIAIDISIADAYTQKLVVPKGIEVTNPKERGWIINPMGEKKDFPAWMMGACCVPALLVFILIFMESQITTLIVSKPERKMIKGSGFHFDLLLLVTMGGIFSIFGMPWLSAATVRSVTHVNALTVMSKGPKPVIEKVVEQRISGLIVALLVGVSIFMEPILKMIPMTALFGVFLYMGITSLSGVQMWDRMLLLITPKKYHPSDPYATRVKTLRMHLFTLVQIVCLAVLWAVKMSPFSLALPFVLILTIPLRMLMTGRLFTPLEMKCLDADDAKVKFDDEPGDDGLA
;
A
#
# COMPACT_ATOMS: atom_id res chain seq x y z
N MET A 1 -2.11 75.08 -10.50
CA MET A 1 -2.95 74.41 -11.51
C MET A 1 -2.79 75.18 -12.81
N GLU A 2 -2.27 74.66 -13.91
CA GLU A 2 -1.53 73.41 -14.23
C GLU A 2 -0.63 73.75 -15.44
N ASN A 3 0.50 73.06 -15.67
CA ASN A 3 1.48 73.47 -16.71
C ASN A 3 1.99 72.29 -17.57
N ASN A 4 1.91 72.49 -18.90
CA ASN A 4 2.81 72.11 -20.00
C ASN A 4 3.12 70.62 -20.28
N PHE A 5 2.89 70.06 -21.48
CA PHE A 5 3.55 70.33 -22.79
C PHE A 5 5.10 70.21 -22.73
N SER A 6 5.84 69.58 -23.66
CA SER A 6 5.54 69.05 -25.01
C SER A 6 6.77 68.37 -25.69
N PHE A 7 6.54 67.73 -26.85
CA PHE A 7 7.47 67.43 -27.97
C PHE A 7 8.39 66.19 -27.95
N GLU A 8 8.65 65.69 -29.17
CA GLU A 8 9.54 64.61 -29.62
C GLU A 8 10.62 65.21 -30.54
N GLU A 9 11.86 64.66 -30.59
CA GLU A 9 12.74 64.66 -31.79
C GLU A 9 14.03 63.82 -31.61
N ASP A 10 14.26 62.89 -32.55
CA ASP A 10 15.48 62.44 -33.26
C ASP A 10 16.93 62.35 -32.69
N SER A 11 17.70 61.47 -33.37
CA SER A 11 19.14 61.56 -33.78
C SER A 11 20.23 60.60 -33.21
N ASP A 12 20.49 59.56 -34.02
CA ASP A 12 21.78 59.00 -34.51
C ASP A 12 23.20 59.22 -33.88
N MET A 13 23.95 58.09 -33.88
CA MET A 13 25.38 57.91 -34.28
C MET A 13 26.59 58.33 -33.39
N SER A 14 27.19 57.31 -32.76
CA SER A 14 28.64 56.93 -32.72
C SER A 14 29.78 57.96 -32.52
N TYR A 15 30.70 57.70 -31.56
CA TYR A 15 32.09 57.17 -31.80
C TYR A 15 32.93 56.95 -30.50
N GLU A 16 34.02 56.19 -30.63
CA GLU A 16 35.23 55.88 -29.78
C GLU A 16 35.66 56.91 -28.68
N ASP A 17 36.50 56.64 -27.65
CA ASP A 17 37.43 55.56 -27.22
C ASP A 17 37.79 55.76 -25.69
N ASN A 18 38.62 55.02 -24.89
CA ASN A 18 39.33 53.72 -24.87
C ASN A 18 39.76 53.39 -23.40
N ASN A 19 40.31 52.18 -23.12
CA ASN A 19 41.24 51.78 -22.02
C ASN A 19 40.75 51.88 -20.54
N LEU A 20 40.98 50.91 -19.63
CA LEU A 20 41.96 49.80 -19.57
C LEU A 20 41.44 48.58 -18.75
N ALA A 21 41.71 47.36 -19.26
CA ALA A 21 41.83 46.04 -18.59
C ALA A 21 40.94 45.63 -17.38
N PHE A 22 40.11 44.57 -17.53
CA PHE A 22 40.40 43.16 -17.12
C PHE A 22 39.26 42.21 -17.64
N PRO A 23 39.45 40.88 -17.81
CA PRO A 23 38.57 40.04 -18.63
C PRO A 23 37.57 39.13 -17.87
N PRO A 24 36.45 38.70 -18.51
CA PRO A 24 35.53 37.69 -18.00
C PRO A 24 35.88 36.25 -18.46
N PRO A 25 35.40 35.20 -17.76
CA PRO A 25 35.69 33.81 -18.11
C PRO A 25 34.78 33.21 -19.20
N LEU A 26 35.39 32.36 -20.03
CA LEU A 26 34.77 31.34 -20.90
C LEU A 26 35.18 29.95 -20.32
N ARG A 27 34.63 28.78 -20.71
CA ARG A 27 34.00 28.36 -21.97
C ARG A 27 33.19 27.06 -21.76
N LEU A 28 32.30 26.72 -22.72
CA LEU A 28 31.71 25.38 -22.89
C LEU A 28 32.41 24.64 -24.06
N THR A 29 32.70 23.34 -23.90
CA THR A 29 33.10 22.41 -24.98
C THR A 29 32.86 20.94 -24.63
N SER A 30 32.58 20.13 -25.66
CA SER A 30 32.57 18.65 -25.71
C SER A 30 32.87 18.25 -27.19
N PRO A 31 32.99 16.95 -27.58
CA PRO A 31 33.10 15.70 -26.82
C PRO A 31 34.40 14.89 -27.17
N ASP A 32 34.41 13.59 -26.86
CA ASP A 32 35.26 12.49 -27.39
C ASP A 32 36.80 12.59 -27.39
N GLN A 33 37.46 11.83 -26.51
CA GLN A 33 38.44 10.80 -26.94
C GLN A 33 38.80 9.80 -25.81
N SER A 34 39.31 8.63 -26.21
CA SER A 34 39.62 7.46 -25.38
C SER A 34 41.05 7.43 -24.82
N GLY A 35 41.25 6.85 -23.63
CA GLY A 35 42.58 6.41 -23.19
C GLY A 35 42.61 5.78 -21.79
N ASN A 36 42.96 4.49 -21.70
CA ASN A 36 43.38 3.87 -20.44
C ASN A 36 44.69 4.51 -19.96
N PHE A 37 44.83 4.72 -18.65
CA PHE A 37 46.13 4.72 -17.98
C PHE A 37 46.00 4.14 -16.57
N ASP A 38 46.18 2.83 -16.46
CA ASP A 38 46.70 2.23 -15.23
C ASP A 38 48.09 2.81 -14.95
N CYS A 39 48.41 3.02 -13.68
CA CYS A 39 49.75 3.48 -13.28
C CYS A 39 50.12 2.87 -11.93
N GLU A 40 50.63 1.62 -11.97
CA GLU A 40 51.26 0.99 -10.82
C GLU A 40 52.44 1.86 -10.34
N ARG A 41 52.57 2.03 -9.01
CA ARG A 41 53.81 2.54 -8.42
C ARG A 41 54.09 1.91 -7.07
N ASN A 42 54.75 0.76 -7.11
CA ASN A 42 55.35 0.16 -5.92
C ASN A 42 56.41 1.09 -5.32
N GLY A 43 56.40 1.20 -4.00
CA GLY A 43 57.42 1.81 -3.16
C GLY A 43 57.31 1.18 -1.78
N GLU A 44 58.41 0.65 -1.26
CA GLU A 44 58.44 -0.10 0.01
C GLU A 44 58.44 0.87 1.19
N GLU A 45 57.60 0.63 2.21
CA GLU A 45 57.75 1.27 3.52
C GLU A 45 57.30 0.34 4.67
N ALA A 46 57.58 0.75 5.90
CA ALA A 46 57.86 -0.15 7.03
C ALA A 46 56.71 -1.04 7.51
N ILE A 47 57.10 -2.15 8.17
CA ILE A 47 56.22 -2.89 9.09
C ILE A 47 55.98 -1.99 10.30
N ASP A 48 54.73 -1.56 10.49
CA ASP A 48 54.25 -0.99 11.74
C ASP A 48 52.96 -1.71 12.17
N SER A 49 52.75 -1.88 13.46
CA SER A 49 51.66 -2.72 13.98
C SER A 49 50.31 -1.99 13.97
N PRO A 50 49.20 -2.65 13.59
CA PRO A 50 47.88 -2.03 13.73
C PRO A 50 47.57 -1.77 15.22
N PRO A 51 46.98 -0.62 15.58
CA PRO A 51 46.62 -0.32 16.96
C PRO A 51 45.51 -1.28 17.46
N GLU A 52 45.51 -1.58 18.75
CA GLU A 52 44.55 -2.50 19.36
C GLU A 52 43.11 -1.99 19.24
N ALA A 53 42.22 -2.82 18.67
CA ALA A 53 40.80 -2.53 18.61
C ALA A 53 40.15 -2.75 19.98
N ILE A 54 39.67 -1.68 20.60
CA ILE A 54 38.94 -1.73 21.88
C ILE A 54 37.54 -2.32 21.64
N ILE A 55 37.25 -3.45 22.29
CA ILE A 55 35.97 -4.16 22.19
C ILE A 55 35.08 -3.77 23.37
N ILE A 56 33.85 -3.34 23.10
CA ILE A 56 32.82 -3.02 24.10
C ILE A 56 31.59 -3.90 23.82
N PRO A 57 31.05 -4.64 24.82
CA PRO A 57 29.86 -5.47 24.63
C PRO A 57 28.58 -4.64 24.75
N SER A 58 27.60 -4.86 23.86
CA SER A 58 26.28 -4.21 23.93
C SER A 58 25.16 -5.20 24.25
N ASP A 59 24.27 -4.84 25.18
CA ASP A 59 23.05 -5.59 25.49
C ASP A 59 21.90 -4.63 25.90
N SER A 60 20.66 -5.12 25.91
CA SER A 60 19.42 -4.43 26.34
C SER A 60 18.88 -3.25 25.51
N ASP A 61 17.99 -3.57 24.57
CA ASP A 61 16.70 -2.89 24.28
C ASP A 61 16.55 -1.37 24.46
N ALA A 62 16.55 -0.63 23.33
CA ALA A 62 15.90 0.68 23.20
C ALA A 62 15.09 0.77 21.89
N PHE A 63 13.77 0.97 21.98
CA PHE A 63 12.85 0.80 20.84
C PHE A 63 12.45 2.12 20.17
N LEU A 64 12.78 2.26 18.87
CA LEU A 64 12.31 3.29 17.92
C LEU A 64 12.47 4.79 18.29
N ASN A 65 13.50 5.41 17.72
CA ASN A 65 13.40 6.80 17.24
C ASN A 65 14.07 6.92 15.87
N VAL A 66 13.29 7.01 14.79
CA VAL A 66 13.77 6.77 13.40
C VAL A 66 14.29 8.06 12.74
N ASN A 67 15.05 8.86 13.49
CA ASN A 67 15.67 10.09 12.99
C ASN A 67 17.13 10.13 13.48
N THR A 68 18.06 9.67 12.63
CA THR A 68 19.45 9.30 12.96
C THR A 68 20.39 10.47 13.30
N ASN A 69 19.86 11.67 13.48
CA ASN A 69 20.63 12.87 13.79
C ASN A 69 20.85 13.05 15.31
N ALA A 70 20.31 12.16 16.15
CA ALA A 70 20.30 12.34 17.60
C ALA A 70 20.60 11.05 18.38
N THR A 71 21.33 11.20 19.49
CA THR A 71 21.49 10.28 20.64
C THR A 71 22.54 9.16 20.64
N THR A 72 23.42 9.01 19.64
CA THR A 72 24.51 7.99 19.67
C THR A 72 25.91 8.55 19.40
N ARG A 73 26.60 8.96 20.47
CA ARG A 73 28.07 9.13 20.50
C ARG A 73 28.68 7.77 20.88
N GLY A 74 28.75 6.86 19.92
CA GLY A 74 28.88 5.43 20.24
C GLY A 74 27.64 4.98 21.03
N ASP A 75 27.84 4.48 22.24
CA ASP A 75 26.75 4.12 23.17
C ASP A 75 26.42 5.22 24.21
N ALA A 76 26.91 6.46 24.03
CA ALA A 76 26.65 7.59 24.93
C ALA A 76 25.71 8.66 24.34
N GLN A 77 24.90 9.29 25.20
CA GLN A 77 24.08 10.45 24.82
C GLN A 77 24.87 11.75 25.03
N ALA A 78 24.75 12.68 24.08
CA ALA A 78 25.28 14.04 24.21
C ALA A 78 24.27 14.95 24.92
N TYR A 79 24.70 15.62 25.98
CA TYR A 79 24.00 16.75 26.59
C TYR A 79 24.73 18.04 26.25
N VAL A 80 24.03 19.09 25.81
CA VAL A 80 24.62 20.41 25.59
C VAL A 80 23.86 21.46 26.39
N GLU A 81 24.59 22.38 27.01
CA GLU A 81 24.04 23.43 27.84
C GLU A 81 24.62 24.81 27.49
N LEU A 82 23.74 25.75 27.13
CA LEU A 82 24.08 27.16 26.93
C LEU A 82 23.79 27.97 28.20
N ASN A 83 24.83 28.59 28.74
CA ASN A 83 24.75 29.55 29.83
C ASN A 83 25.16 30.93 29.34
N GLU A 84 24.29 31.92 29.56
CA GLU A 84 24.53 33.32 29.25
C GLU A 84 24.88 34.15 30.49
N LEU A 85 25.84 35.06 30.37
CA LEU A 85 26.14 36.04 31.43
C LEU A 85 25.13 37.19 31.40
N GLN A 86 24.19 37.19 32.36
CA GLN A 86 23.15 38.21 32.47
C GLN A 86 23.35 39.00 33.79
N GLY A 87 24.03 40.15 33.68
CA GLY A 87 24.48 40.92 34.83
C GLY A 87 25.68 40.26 35.51
N ASN A 88 25.58 39.99 36.82
CA ASN A 88 26.65 39.36 37.60
C ASN A 88 26.42 37.84 37.84
N THR A 89 25.52 37.20 37.10
CA THR A 89 25.28 35.75 37.20
C THR A 89 25.19 35.09 35.83
N TRP A 90 25.73 33.88 35.75
CA TRP A 90 25.50 32.97 34.61
C TRP A 90 24.12 32.33 34.74
N GLN A 91 23.33 32.35 33.67
CA GLN A 91 21.98 31.79 33.62
C GLN A 91 21.83 30.86 32.42
N GLN A 92 21.24 29.69 32.61
CA GLN A 92 20.98 28.73 31.55
C GLN A 92 19.84 29.25 30.64
N THR A 93 20.08 29.38 29.33
CA THR A 93 19.10 29.92 28.36
C THR A 93 18.63 28.90 27.32
N ALA A 94 19.46 27.92 26.97
CA ALA A 94 19.09 26.83 26.07
C ALA A 94 19.81 25.52 26.44
N ARG A 95 19.24 24.39 26.01
CA ARG A 95 19.86 23.07 26.11
C ARG A 95 19.49 22.18 24.93
N TRP A 96 20.32 21.16 24.67
CA TRP A 96 20.08 20.17 23.63
C TRP A 96 20.11 18.75 24.19
N VAL A 97 19.09 17.97 23.82
CA VAL A 97 19.07 16.50 23.94
C VAL A 97 18.59 15.96 22.58
N GLY A 98 19.42 16.13 21.55
CA GLY A 98 19.09 15.90 20.14
C GLY A 98 18.21 16.98 19.49
N TYR A 99 17.34 17.63 20.26
CA TYR A 99 16.55 18.80 19.87
C TYR A 99 16.77 19.94 20.86
N GLU A 100 16.55 21.18 20.42
CA GLU A 100 16.71 22.41 21.20
C GLU A 100 15.51 22.63 22.12
N GLU A 101 15.77 22.92 23.39
CA GLU A 101 14.80 23.41 24.36
C GLU A 101 15.29 24.75 24.90
N ASN A 102 14.47 25.80 24.79
CA ASN A 102 14.79 27.16 25.24
C ASN A 102 14.11 27.46 26.57
N PHE A 103 14.79 28.17 27.47
CA PHE A 103 14.30 28.57 28.77
C PHE A 103 13.73 29.99 28.72
N ASP A 104 12.44 30.13 29.04
CA ASP A 104 11.81 31.45 29.15
C ASP A 104 12.02 32.01 30.57
N SER A 105 12.82 33.08 30.66
CA SER A 105 13.13 33.77 31.91
C SER A 105 11.93 34.48 32.55
N VAL A 106 10.85 34.74 31.80
CA VAL A 106 9.63 35.38 32.30
C VAL A 106 8.70 34.37 32.95
N THR A 107 8.45 33.22 32.32
CA THR A 107 7.60 32.15 32.88
C THR A 107 8.35 31.17 33.78
N ARG A 108 9.70 31.15 33.73
CA ARG A 108 10.58 30.16 34.37
C ARG A 108 10.30 28.72 33.94
N GLN A 109 9.86 28.54 32.70
CA GLN A 109 9.55 27.22 32.13
C GLN A 109 10.38 26.95 30.88
N TRP A 110 10.60 25.66 30.62
CA TRP A 110 11.23 25.18 29.39
C TRP A 110 10.19 25.09 28.28
N GLY A 111 10.50 25.66 27.12
CA GLY A 111 9.69 25.53 25.91
C GLY A 111 9.72 24.11 25.32
N PRO A 112 8.84 23.82 24.35
CA PRO A 112 8.82 22.53 23.66
C PRO A 112 10.12 22.30 22.86
N SER A 113 10.53 21.03 22.79
CA SER A 113 11.70 20.62 21.99
C SER A 113 11.44 20.81 20.49
N HIS A 114 12.39 21.43 19.79
CA HIS A 114 12.28 21.77 18.37
C HIS A 114 13.62 21.63 17.63
N VAL A 115 13.58 21.69 16.30
CA VAL A 115 14.80 21.70 15.48
C VAL A 115 15.46 23.07 15.59
N SER A 116 16.76 23.10 15.89
CA SER A 116 17.54 24.34 15.90
C SER A 116 17.47 25.07 14.57
N TYR A 117 17.01 26.31 14.60
CA TYR A 117 17.18 27.26 13.51
C TYR A 117 18.40 28.14 13.84
N LEU A 118 19.34 28.19 12.89
CA LEU A 118 20.59 28.96 12.99
C LEU A 118 20.61 30.04 11.92
N THR A 119 21.20 31.20 12.23
CA THR A 119 21.39 32.24 11.21
C THR A 119 22.72 32.04 10.48
N PHE A 120 22.74 32.29 9.17
CA PHE A 120 23.98 32.29 8.40
C PHE A 120 25.01 33.32 8.94
N LYS A 121 24.52 34.41 9.55
CA LYS A 121 25.34 35.38 10.27
C LYS A 121 26.08 34.73 11.45
N SER A 122 25.38 34.00 12.34
CA SER A 122 26.02 33.42 13.53
C SER A 122 26.98 32.28 13.19
N LEU A 123 26.72 31.47 12.16
CA LEU A 123 27.68 30.48 11.65
C LEU A 123 28.98 31.12 11.13
N ILE A 124 28.89 32.20 10.34
CA ILE A 124 30.08 32.95 9.89
C ILE A 124 30.80 33.62 11.07
N GLN A 125 30.06 34.20 12.02
CA GLN A 125 30.65 34.82 13.20
C GLN A 125 31.37 33.78 14.08
N LEU A 126 30.81 32.58 14.27
CA LEU A 126 31.44 31.46 14.96
C LEU A 126 32.72 31.00 14.26
N ARG A 127 32.66 30.69 12.95
CA ARG A 127 33.84 30.25 12.17
C ARG A 127 34.96 31.30 12.21
N ARG A 128 34.63 32.59 12.12
CA ARG A 128 35.61 33.68 12.23
C ARG A 128 36.20 33.78 13.64
N ALA A 129 35.39 33.70 14.69
CA ALA A 129 35.86 33.85 16.06
C ALA A 129 36.71 32.65 16.52
N MET A 130 36.40 31.44 16.05
CA MET A 130 37.23 30.25 16.26
C MET A 130 38.61 30.37 15.61
N SER A 131 38.73 31.04 14.45
CA SER A 131 40.03 31.23 13.78
C SER A 131 41.02 32.14 14.52
N THR A 132 40.57 32.86 15.54
CA THR A 132 41.41 33.70 16.42
C THR A 132 41.42 33.22 17.88
N GLY A 133 40.86 32.04 18.16
CA GLY A 133 40.65 31.56 19.53
C GLY A 133 41.82 30.80 20.18
N ALA A 134 41.72 30.61 21.49
CA ALA A 134 42.48 29.59 22.21
C ALA A 134 41.80 28.23 22.04
N ILE A 135 42.37 27.32 21.24
CA ILE A 135 41.91 25.94 21.10
C ILE A 135 42.85 25.05 21.93
N LEU A 136 42.33 24.50 23.03
CA LEU A 136 43.05 23.67 24.00
C LEU A 136 42.55 22.23 23.88
N LEU A 137 43.34 21.37 23.26
CA LEU A 137 43.04 19.94 23.12
C LEU A 137 43.67 19.14 24.27
N ASP A 138 42.96 18.09 24.70
CA ASP A 138 43.34 17.12 25.75
C ASP A 138 43.85 17.75 27.06
N MET A 139 43.19 18.82 27.50
CA MET A 139 43.52 19.49 28.75
C MET A 139 43.15 18.61 29.95
N ASN A 140 44.15 18.25 30.75
CA ASN A 140 43.91 17.68 32.08
C ASN A 140 43.58 18.83 33.07
N ALA A 141 42.34 18.87 33.56
CA ALA A 141 41.87 19.79 34.59
C ALA A 141 40.68 19.18 35.37
N SER A 142 40.79 19.12 36.69
CA SER A 142 39.75 18.55 37.57
C SER A 142 38.65 19.53 37.98
N ASN A 143 38.94 20.84 38.00
CA ASN A 143 38.07 21.87 38.56
C ASN A 143 37.94 23.07 37.60
N LEU A 144 36.78 23.75 37.63
CA LEU A 144 36.53 24.96 36.83
C LEU A 144 37.60 26.04 37.03
N SER A 145 38.11 26.24 38.24
CA SER A 145 39.15 27.25 38.52
C SER A 145 40.45 26.99 37.77
N LEU A 146 40.93 25.73 37.76
CA LEU A 146 42.15 25.33 37.05
C LEU A 146 41.97 25.41 35.53
N MET A 147 40.75 25.15 35.04
CA MET A 147 40.39 25.35 33.64
C MET A 147 40.35 26.85 33.28
N ALA A 148 39.73 27.69 34.11
CA ALA A 148 39.64 29.14 33.87
C ALA A 148 41.03 29.79 33.89
N GLU A 149 41.91 29.41 34.82
CA GLU A 149 43.30 29.87 34.85
C GLU A 149 44.05 29.51 33.56
N LYS A 150 44.01 28.23 33.14
CA LYS A 150 44.65 27.78 31.89
C LYS A 150 44.09 28.47 30.64
N ILE A 151 42.76 28.65 30.55
CA ILE A 151 42.12 29.40 29.45
C ILE A 151 42.64 30.84 29.41
N VAL A 152 42.65 31.54 30.56
CA VAL A 152 43.08 32.94 30.63
C VAL A 152 44.58 33.08 30.28
N ASP A 153 45.42 32.16 30.75
CA ASP A 153 46.87 32.22 30.50
C ASP A 153 47.25 31.86 29.05
N GLU A 154 46.54 30.94 28.40
CA GLU A 154 46.67 30.69 26.96
C GLU A 154 46.22 31.91 26.12
N LEU A 155 45.12 32.57 26.53
CA LEU A 155 44.63 33.79 25.86
C LEU A 155 45.57 34.99 26.05
N LEU A 156 46.35 35.03 27.13
CA LEU A 156 47.45 35.98 27.30
C LEU A 156 48.66 35.60 26.43
N ALA A 157 49.00 34.30 26.35
CA ALA A 157 50.12 33.83 25.52
C ALA A 157 49.90 34.05 24.01
N LYS A 158 48.65 34.15 23.55
CA LYS A 158 48.27 34.49 22.17
C LYS A 158 48.04 36.00 21.90
N ASP A 159 48.30 36.89 22.86
CA ASP A 159 47.94 38.32 22.78
C ASP A 159 46.43 38.57 22.45
N GLU A 160 45.56 37.65 22.87
CA GLU A 160 44.10 37.84 22.77
C GLU A 160 43.53 38.70 23.90
N ILE A 161 44.23 38.82 25.03
CA ILE A 161 43.82 39.59 26.20
C ILE A 161 44.99 40.46 26.69
N ARG A 162 44.70 41.66 27.23
CA ARG A 162 45.73 42.52 27.86
C ARG A 162 46.06 42.02 29.27
N PRO A 163 47.30 42.16 29.78
CA PRO A 163 47.64 41.77 31.14
C PRO A 163 46.77 42.42 32.25
N SER A 164 46.23 43.62 32.01
CA SER A 164 45.26 44.30 32.88
C SER A 164 43.93 43.56 33.04
N ASP A 165 43.54 42.80 32.03
CA ASP A 165 42.21 42.22 31.88
C ASP A 165 42.17 40.77 32.37
N ARG A 166 43.34 40.17 32.68
CA ARG A 166 43.52 38.81 33.24
C ARG A 166 42.57 38.54 34.40
N GLU A 167 42.65 39.38 35.43
CA GLU A 167 41.82 39.20 36.63
C GLU A 167 40.34 39.46 36.37
N ALA A 168 40.00 40.31 35.40
CA ALA A 168 38.62 40.59 35.06
C ALA A 168 37.96 39.39 34.36
N LEU A 169 38.65 38.77 33.39
CA LEU A 169 38.17 37.55 32.72
C LEU A 169 38.09 36.38 33.72
N LEU A 170 39.14 36.17 34.52
CA LEU A 170 39.18 35.10 35.53
C LEU A 170 38.04 35.25 36.55
N ARG A 171 37.79 36.48 37.05
CA ARG A 171 36.64 36.74 37.93
C ARG A 171 35.30 36.54 37.23
N ALA A 172 35.16 36.87 35.94
CA ALA A 172 33.93 36.65 35.17
C ALA A 172 33.61 35.16 34.97
N LEU A 173 34.61 34.34 34.61
CA LEU A 173 34.46 32.89 34.42
C LEU A 173 34.12 32.15 35.73
N LEU A 174 34.48 32.72 36.88
CA LEU A 174 34.21 32.19 38.22
C LEU A 174 33.04 32.89 38.94
N MET A 175 32.21 33.68 38.24
CA MET A 175 30.98 34.26 38.82
C MET A 175 29.95 33.19 39.20
N ARG A 176 29.15 33.49 40.24
CA ARG A 176 28.11 32.60 40.76
C ARG A 176 27.06 32.32 39.67
N ARG A 177 26.81 31.04 39.40
CA ARG A 177 25.73 30.59 38.49
C ARG A 177 24.39 30.70 39.22
N SER A 178 23.31 31.08 38.52
CA SER A 178 22.00 31.38 39.14
C SER A 178 21.37 30.18 39.88
N GLN A 179 21.72 28.96 39.48
CA GLN A 179 21.26 27.69 40.07
C GLN A 179 22.02 27.30 41.36
N SER A 180 22.83 28.20 41.92
CA SER A 180 23.61 28.01 43.16
C SER A 180 22.78 28.14 44.46
N GLU A 181 21.45 28.22 44.38
CA GLU A 181 20.56 28.20 45.55
C GLU A 181 19.98 26.80 45.77
N GLY A 182 20.27 26.22 46.93
CA GLY A 182 19.65 24.97 47.37
C GLY A 182 18.14 25.11 47.57
N PRO A 183 17.39 23.99 47.66
CA PRO A 183 15.93 24.01 47.68
C PRO A 183 15.38 24.87 48.83
N VAL A 184 14.57 25.88 48.49
CA VAL A 184 13.92 26.77 49.45
C VAL A 184 12.83 26.00 50.21
N VAL A 185 13.16 25.54 51.41
CA VAL A 185 12.21 24.86 52.31
C VAL A 185 11.20 25.89 52.83
N THR A 186 9.94 25.75 52.44
CA THR A 186 8.83 26.54 53.01
C THR A 186 8.47 26.04 54.42
N PRO A 187 7.86 26.88 55.28
CA PRO A 187 7.53 26.49 56.66
C PRO A 187 6.53 25.32 56.80
N SER A 188 5.91 24.88 55.70
CA SER A 188 5.02 23.71 55.64
C SER A 188 5.75 22.38 55.45
N GLY A 189 7.04 22.38 55.11
CA GLY A 189 7.86 21.17 54.91
C GLY A 189 7.75 20.53 53.52
N ASP A 190 6.88 21.03 52.64
CA ASP A 190 6.75 20.53 51.27
C ASP A 190 7.92 20.97 50.39
N ILE A 191 8.72 20.01 49.90
CA ILE A 191 9.81 20.28 48.97
C ILE A 191 9.24 20.43 47.55
N GLN A 192 9.05 21.67 47.08
CA GLN A 192 8.47 21.95 45.77
C GLN A 192 9.50 21.78 44.63
N MET A 193 9.81 20.53 44.28
CA MET A 193 10.57 20.20 43.07
C MET A 193 9.81 20.65 41.80
N GLN A 194 10.42 21.50 40.96
CA GLN A 194 9.82 21.95 39.69
C GLN A 194 10.57 21.50 38.42
N THR A 195 11.81 20.99 38.49
CA THR A 195 12.56 20.48 37.31
C THR A 195 12.13 19.06 36.86
N PHE A 196 10.82 18.79 36.78
CA PHE A 196 10.28 17.41 36.78
C PHE A 196 10.10 16.72 35.42
N SER A 197 10.63 17.26 34.30
CA SER A 197 10.53 16.62 32.98
C SER A 197 11.73 15.73 32.61
N VAL A 198 12.96 16.12 33.00
CA VAL A 198 14.20 15.45 32.52
C VAL A 198 14.75 14.42 33.50
N ALA A 199 14.67 14.65 34.82
CA ALA A 199 15.20 13.73 35.83
C ALA A 199 14.68 12.29 35.63
N ARG A 200 13.38 12.15 35.37
CA ARG A 200 12.68 10.86 35.17
C ARG A 200 13.09 10.08 33.91
N LYS A 201 14.02 10.61 33.10
CA LYS A 201 14.61 9.96 31.92
C LYS A 201 16.14 9.86 32.02
N ARG A 202 16.76 10.34 33.11
CA ARG A 202 18.19 10.26 33.40
C ARG A 202 18.57 9.05 34.27
N ASP A 203 17.62 8.52 35.06
CA ASP A 203 17.79 7.32 35.89
C ASP A 203 17.99 5.99 35.10
N SER A 204 18.40 6.06 33.83
CA SER A 204 18.46 4.91 32.91
C SER A 204 19.61 4.96 31.89
N SER A 205 20.67 5.74 32.13
CA SER A 205 21.86 5.74 31.26
C SER A 205 23.11 6.23 32.00
N ASP A 206 24.02 5.31 32.32
CA ASP A 206 25.36 5.63 32.84
C ASP A 206 26.26 6.31 31.78
N ASN A 207 25.87 6.22 30.51
CA ASN A 207 26.59 6.77 29.35
C ASN A 207 26.02 8.14 28.92
N MET A 208 26.27 9.21 29.68
CA MET A 208 25.94 10.58 29.24
C MET A 208 27.09 11.56 29.50
N GLU A 209 27.51 12.28 28.47
CA GLU A 209 28.59 13.28 28.55
C GLU A 209 28.07 14.68 28.19
N ALA A 210 28.55 15.69 28.93
CA ALA A 210 28.13 17.07 28.80
C ALA A 210 29.13 17.94 28.00
N SER A 211 28.57 18.82 27.17
CA SER A 211 29.25 19.93 26.51
C SER A 211 28.68 21.25 27.01
N ILE A 212 29.56 22.19 27.39
CA ILE A 212 29.17 23.47 27.99
C ILE A 212 29.50 24.62 27.06
N VAL A 213 28.54 25.50 26.83
CA VAL A 213 28.69 26.71 26.02
C VAL A 213 28.46 27.93 26.92
N LEU A 214 29.50 28.71 27.18
CA LEU A 214 29.44 29.94 27.97
C LEU A 214 29.49 31.15 27.04
N THR A 215 28.44 31.97 26.97
CA THR A 215 28.44 33.20 26.18
C THR A 215 28.10 34.45 27.00
N GLY A 216 28.72 35.60 26.72
CA GLY A 216 28.49 36.78 27.57
C GLY A 216 29.00 38.11 27.05
N VAL A 217 28.31 39.18 27.49
CA VAL A 217 28.77 40.56 27.30
C VAL A 217 29.65 40.96 28.48
N LEU A 218 30.86 41.44 28.19
CA LEU A 218 31.82 41.94 29.17
C LEU A 218 32.57 43.14 28.59
N ASP A 219 32.05 44.35 28.83
CA ASP A 219 32.56 45.62 28.30
C ASP A 219 33.97 46.03 28.80
N LEU A 220 34.61 45.19 29.63
CA LEU A 220 36.00 45.34 30.06
C LEU A 220 37.01 44.89 28.98
N LEU A 221 36.59 44.04 28.04
CA LEU A 221 37.41 43.53 26.94
C LEU A 221 37.34 44.46 25.72
N GLN A 222 38.46 44.61 24.99
CA GLN A 222 38.49 45.43 23.76
C GLN A 222 38.04 44.70 22.49
N LYS A 223 38.16 43.37 22.46
CA LYS A 223 37.75 42.49 21.35
C LYS A 223 36.98 41.27 21.89
N PRO A 224 36.11 40.63 21.10
CA PRO A 224 35.52 39.35 21.49
C PRO A 224 36.60 38.27 21.60
N VAL A 225 36.55 37.50 22.68
CA VAL A 225 37.48 36.44 23.06
C VAL A 225 36.78 35.10 22.88
N VAL A 226 37.47 34.12 22.28
CA VAL A 226 37.01 32.72 22.19
C VAL A 226 38.02 31.76 22.77
N ALA A 227 37.55 30.81 23.57
CA ALA A 227 38.28 29.60 23.91
C ALA A 227 37.42 28.36 23.66
N PHE A 228 38.02 27.32 23.10
CA PHE A 228 37.44 25.98 22.99
C PHE A 228 38.36 24.96 23.67
N VAL A 229 37.78 24.08 24.47
CA VAL A 229 38.51 23.12 25.31
C VAL A 229 37.95 21.72 25.11
N ARG A 230 38.82 20.77 24.78
CA ARG A 230 38.59 19.33 24.97
C ARG A 230 39.35 18.88 26.21
N LEU A 231 38.67 18.27 27.16
CA LEU A 231 39.30 17.66 28.34
C LEU A 231 39.87 16.28 27.99
N SER A 232 40.96 15.88 28.64
CA SER A 232 41.60 14.56 28.42
C SER A 232 40.69 13.40 28.86
N ASP A 233 40.04 13.57 30.01
CA ASP A 233 39.05 12.69 30.61
C ASP A 233 37.75 13.48 30.81
N SER A 234 36.60 12.80 30.88
CA SER A 234 35.34 13.48 31.18
C SER A 234 35.15 13.64 32.69
N VAL A 235 34.96 14.88 33.17
CA VAL A 235 35.06 15.22 34.61
C VAL A 235 33.75 15.79 35.13
N VAL A 236 33.22 15.21 36.21
CA VAL A 236 32.07 15.79 36.94
C VAL A 236 32.54 17.00 37.72
N MET A 237 32.18 18.21 37.25
CA MET A 237 32.58 19.45 37.90
C MET A 237 31.45 20.01 38.78
N GLU A 238 31.65 19.93 40.11
CA GLU A 238 30.73 20.53 41.07
C GLU A 238 30.60 22.05 40.86
N SER A 239 29.41 22.60 41.13
CA SER A 239 29.03 24.01 40.89
C SER A 239 28.89 24.44 39.42
N VAL A 240 29.07 23.54 38.44
CA VAL A 240 29.10 23.90 37.01
C VAL A 240 27.77 23.64 36.29
N LEU A 241 27.07 22.55 36.61
CA LEU A 241 25.79 22.12 36.01
C LEU A 241 24.72 21.87 37.10
N GLU A 242 23.43 21.88 36.74
CA GLU A 242 22.31 21.51 37.63
C GLU A 242 22.37 20.03 38.11
N THR A 243 23.18 19.19 37.45
CA THR A 243 23.24 17.73 37.68
C THR A 243 24.66 17.19 37.49
N HIS A 244 24.99 16.11 38.19
CA HIS A 244 26.31 15.46 38.19
C HIS A 244 26.63 14.68 36.89
N VAL A 245 26.65 15.38 35.75
CA VAL A 245 27.04 14.82 34.45
C VAL A 245 28.52 15.13 34.18
N PRO A 246 29.34 14.17 33.71
CA PRO A 246 30.74 14.42 33.39
C PRO A 246 30.88 15.30 32.14
N VAL A 247 31.65 16.38 32.27
CA VAL A 247 31.92 17.36 31.21
C VAL A 247 33.11 16.91 30.36
N ARG A 248 33.00 17.01 29.04
CA ARG A 248 34.09 16.69 28.09
C ARG A 248 34.57 17.90 27.29
N PHE A 249 33.64 18.77 26.90
CA PHE A 249 33.91 19.92 26.04
C PHE A 249 33.41 21.21 26.70
N VAL A 250 34.21 22.28 26.60
CA VAL A 250 33.83 23.62 27.08
C VAL A 250 34.17 24.66 26.02
N PHE A 251 33.17 25.42 25.60
CA PHE A 251 33.32 26.59 24.74
C PHE A 251 33.02 27.86 25.55
N VAL A 252 33.81 28.90 25.31
CA VAL A 252 33.71 30.21 25.96
C VAL A 252 33.77 31.28 24.88
N LEU A 253 32.78 32.18 24.83
CA LEU A 253 32.74 33.34 23.94
C LEU A 253 32.28 34.57 24.72
N VAL A 254 33.20 35.50 25.01
CA VAL A 254 32.93 36.67 25.85
C VAL A 254 33.54 37.93 25.24
N GLY A 255 32.83 39.06 25.23
CA GLY A 255 33.35 40.29 24.64
C GLY A 255 32.49 41.54 24.87
N PRO A 256 32.94 42.72 24.40
CA PRO A 256 32.22 43.97 24.59
C PRO A 256 30.92 44.02 23.77
N SER A 257 29.94 44.79 24.27
CA SER A 257 28.66 45.06 23.61
C SER A 257 28.81 45.72 22.23
N GLN A 258 29.90 46.45 22.00
CA GLN A 258 30.14 47.24 20.79
C GLN A 258 30.71 46.44 19.60
N SER A 259 30.86 45.11 19.73
CA SER A 259 31.50 44.26 18.71
C SER A 259 30.68 43.98 17.45
N GLY A 260 29.35 44.19 17.49
CA GLY A 260 28.43 43.79 16.42
C GLY A 260 28.22 42.27 16.28
N MET A 261 28.69 41.49 17.25
CA MET A 261 28.52 40.04 17.35
C MET A 261 27.34 39.70 18.27
N ASP A 262 26.41 38.88 17.79
CA ASP A 262 25.27 38.44 18.59
C ASP A 262 25.70 37.22 19.43
N TYR A 263 26.17 37.46 20.65
CA TYR A 263 26.80 36.42 21.48
C TYR A 263 25.86 35.24 21.80
N SER A 264 24.57 35.49 22.04
CA SER A 264 23.57 34.43 22.26
C SER A 264 23.36 33.59 20.99
N GLU A 265 23.13 34.21 19.82
CA GLU A 265 22.97 33.48 18.55
C GLU A 265 24.23 32.72 18.12
N THR A 266 25.41 33.23 18.45
CA THR A 266 26.69 32.56 18.20
C THR A 266 26.90 31.39 19.17
N GLY A 267 26.42 31.53 20.42
CA GLY A 267 26.33 30.45 21.39
C GLY A 267 25.35 29.35 21.00
N ARG A 268 24.13 29.70 20.55
CA ARG A 268 23.14 28.77 20.00
C ARG A 268 23.67 28.01 18.79
N ALA A 269 24.42 28.68 17.90
CA ALA A 269 25.11 28.01 16.80
C ALA A 269 26.12 26.96 17.32
N MET A 270 27.00 27.32 18.24
CA MET A 270 27.95 26.35 18.81
C MET A 270 27.23 25.23 19.59
N GLY A 271 26.13 25.53 20.28
CA GLY A 271 25.31 24.54 20.98
C GLY A 271 24.69 23.51 20.05
N ALA A 272 24.18 23.95 18.89
CA ALA A 272 23.66 23.07 17.85
C ALA A 272 24.76 22.25 17.14
N LEU A 273 25.96 22.81 16.92
CA LEU A 273 27.11 22.05 16.42
C LEU A 273 27.52 20.96 17.43
N MET A 274 27.61 21.30 18.73
CA MET A 274 27.90 20.33 19.80
C MET A 274 26.74 19.34 20.08
N ALA A 275 25.58 19.49 19.42
CA ALA A 275 24.49 18.53 19.44
C ALA A 275 24.54 17.55 18.23
N ASP A 276 25.27 17.89 17.17
CA ASP A 276 25.55 16.99 16.04
C ASP A 276 26.61 15.95 16.42
N TRP A 277 26.28 14.67 16.26
CA TRP A 277 27.17 13.57 16.65
C TRP A 277 28.39 13.46 15.74
N VAL A 278 28.26 13.85 14.47
CA VAL A 278 29.36 13.80 13.49
C VAL A 278 30.40 14.88 13.84
N PHE A 279 29.97 16.13 14.01
CA PHE A 279 30.85 17.22 14.48
C PHE A 279 31.53 16.89 15.82
N CYS A 280 30.78 16.35 16.78
CA CYS A 280 31.36 15.92 18.07
C CYS A 280 32.42 14.84 17.92
N LEU A 281 32.29 13.94 16.95
CA LEU A 281 33.25 12.87 16.67
C LEU A 281 34.50 13.40 15.98
N GLU A 282 34.34 14.28 14.99
CA GLU A 282 35.43 15.00 14.32
C GLU A 282 36.27 15.79 15.34
N VAL A 283 35.62 16.53 16.24
CA VAL A 283 36.26 17.32 17.30
C VAL A 283 36.80 16.47 18.46
N PHE A 284 36.29 15.25 18.67
CA PHE A 284 36.89 14.27 19.58
C PHE A 284 38.19 13.68 19.00
N LEU A 285 38.25 13.46 17.68
CA LEU A 285 39.40 12.86 16.98
C LEU A 285 40.47 13.89 16.53
N ALA A 286 40.12 15.18 16.47
CA ALA A 286 41.00 16.29 16.09
C ALA A 286 42.35 16.26 16.84
N GLN A 287 43.45 16.48 16.12
CA GLN A 287 44.79 16.59 16.71
C GLN A 287 45.35 18.01 16.62
N THR A 288 44.78 18.85 15.75
CA THR A 288 45.17 20.23 15.51
C THR A 288 43.99 21.19 15.64
N ASP A 289 44.32 22.47 15.80
CA ASP A 289 43.36 23.59 15.71
C ASP A 289 42.61 23.61 14.37
N LYS A 290 43.33 23.29 13.28
CA LYS A 290 42.78 23.24 11.91
C LYS A 290 41.66 22.21 11.78
N ASP A 291 41.82 21.02 12.36
CA ASP A 291 40.82 19.94 12.28
C ASP A 291 39.46 20.42 12.85
N VAL A 292 39.48 21.14 13.97
CA VAL A 292 38.28 21.74 14.57
C VAL A 292 37.68 22.82 13.66
N THR A 293 38.51 23.63 12.98
CA THR A 293 37.99 24.62 12.01
C THR A 293 37.50 24.02 10.69
N ASN A 294 37.98 22.83 10.32
CA ASN A 294 37.51 22.07 9.16
C ASN A 294 36.14 21.46 9.47
N ALA A 295 35.97 20.79 10.61
CA ALA A 295 34.68 20.25 11.06
C ALA A 295 33.56 21.32 11.08
N ILE A 296 33.89 22.58 11.45
CA ILE A 296 32.94 23.71 11.35
C ILE A 296 32.59 24.04 9.89
N ALA A 297 33.55 23.93 8.97
CA ALA A 297 33.31 24.12 7.53
C ALA A 297 32.47 22.97 6.95
N ASP A 298 32.77 21.72 7.28
CA ASP A 298 32.06 20.55 6.80
C ASP A 298 30.59 20.53 7.29
N PHE A 299 30.34 21.00 8.51
CA PHE A 299 28.99 21.28 9.02
C PHE A 299 28.30 22.43 8.26
N MET A 300 29.01 23.51 7.92
CA MET A 300 28.46 24.62 7.12
C MET A 300 28.10 24.19 5.70
N ASP A 301 28.92 23.36 5.05
CA ASP A 301 28.63 22.83 3.71
C ASP A 301 27.45 21.84 3.73
N CYS A 302 27.15 21.24 4.90
CA CYS A 302 25.94 20.46 5.15
C CYS A 302 24.69 21.30 5.52
N SER A 303 24.80 22.63 5.59
CA SER A 303 23.72 23.51 6.07
C SER A 303 22.89 24.14 4.94
N ILE A 304 21.56 23.93 4.97
CA ILE A 304 20.63 24.49 3.97
C ILE A 304 20.25 25.93 4.33
N ILE A 305 20.57 26.88 3.44
CA ILE A 305 20.17 28.28 3.57
C ILE A 305 18.82 28.51 2.86
N ILE A 306 17.79 28.88 3.64
CA ILE A 306 16.48 29.29 3.11
C ILE A 306 16.49 30.81 2.88
N PRO A 307 16.11 31.33 1.71
CA PRO A 307 16.04 32.77 1.47
C PRO A 307 14.88 33.42 2.25
N PRO A 308 14.97 34.73 2.57
CA PRO A 308 13.93 35.45 3.32
C PRO A 308 12.72 35.80 2.42
N THR A 309 11.97 34.77 2.01
CA THR A 309 10.77 34.86 1.17
C THR A 309 9.54 34.35 1.91
N GLU A 310 8.39 34.98 1.73
CA GLU A 310 7.13 34.61 2.39
C GLU A 310 6.63 33.23 1.89
N ILE A 311 6.52 32.27 2.81
CA ILE A 311 6.10 30.89 2.51
C ILE A 311 4.57 30.82 2.53
N GLN A 312 3.94 30.74 1.36
CA GLN A 312 2.48 30.76 1.22
C GLN A 312 1.81 29.42 1.57
N GLU A 313 2.50 28.29 1.36
CA GLU A 313 2.03 26.95 1.76
C GLU A 313 3.18 26.10 2.30
N THR A 314 2.89 25.27 3.31
CA THR A 314 3.85 24.30 3.88
C THR A 314 4.29 23.22 2.86
N SER A 315 3.47 22.97 1.83
CA SER A 315 3.77 22.09 0.69
C SER A 315 5.08 22.46 -0.02
N MET A 316 5.43 23.76 -0.04
CA MET A 316 6.64 24.28 -0.68
C MET A 316 7.93 23.83 0.01
N LEU A 317 7.85 23.31 1.23
CA LEU A 317 9.00 22.80 2.01
C LEU A 317 9.27 21.30 1.79
N GLU A 318 8.34 20.54 1.20
CA GLU A 318 8.54 19.09 0.97
C GLU A 318 9.82 18.78 0.16
N PRO A 319 10.17 19.50 -0.92
CA PRO A 319 11.42 19.26 -1.66
C PRO A 319 12.69 19.53 -0.83
N ILE A 320 12.63 20.49 0.10
CA ILE A 320 13.76 20.81 0.99
C ILE A 320 14.00 19.68 1.98
N ILE A 321 12.93 19.08 2.51
CA ILE A 321 12.99 17.94 3.43
C ILE A 321 13.62 16.72 2.75
N ASP A 322 13.27 16.43 1.48
CA ASP A 322 13.86 15.31 0.75
C ASP A 322 15.30 15.58 0.28
N PHE A 323 15.66 16.83 -0.03
CA PHE A 323 17.04 17.24 -0.25
C PHE A 323 17.90 17.12 1.02
N GLN A 324 17.37 17.54 2.18
CA GLN A 324 18.02 17.38 3.48
C GLN A 324 18.28 15.90 3.80
N LYS A 325 17.29 15.02 3.59
CA LYS A 325 17.47 13.56 3.73
C LYS A 325 18.52 13.01 2.77
N LYS A 326 18.72 13.61 1.59
CA LYS A 326 19.81 13.20 0.69
C LYS A 326 21.16 13.60 1.29
N MET A 327 21.37 14.88 1.61
CA MET A 327 22.63 15.37 2.21
C MET A 327 23.01 14.59 3.48
N LEU A 328 22.06 14.29 4.35
CA LEU A 328 22.30 13.50 5.56
C LEU A 328 22.75 12.06 5.25
N ARG A 329 22.19 11.41 4.22
CA ARG A 329 22.62 10.06 3.79
C ARG A 329 23.98 10.07 3.10
N ASP A 330 24.26 11.11 2.32
CA ASP A 330 25.55 11.28 1.65
C ASP A 330 26.66 11.56 2.70
N ARG A 331 26.39 12.34 3.75
CA ARG A 331 27.30 12.55 4.91
C ARG A 331 27.48 11.28 5.77
N LEU A 332 26.47 10.40 5.85
CA LEU A 332 26.54 9.14 6.60
C LEU A 332 27.24 7.98 5.86
N ARG A 333 27.68 8.17 4.61
CA ARG A 333 28.49 7.17 3.88
C ARG A 333 29.99 7.43 4.14
N PRO A 334 30.71 6.59 4.89
CA PRO A 334 32.11 6.87 5.23
C PRO A 334 33.01 6.75 3.99
N ALA A 335 33.73 7.83 3.68
CA ALA A 335 34.89 7.76 2.79
C ALA A 335 36.14 7.21 3.53
N ASP A 336 36.20 7.40 4.86
CA ASP A 336 37.31 6.98 5.70
C ASP A 336 37.10 5.60 6.35
N ALA A 337 37.96 4.65 5.98
CA ALA A 337 38.03 3.31 6.59
C ALA A 337 38.53 3.30 8.05
N ARG A 338 38.69 4.46 8.69
CA ARG A 338 39.13 4.63 10.09
C ARG A 338 38.00 4.46 11.11
N LEU A 339 36.74 4.48 10.70
CA LEU A 339 35.56 4.51 11.57
C LEU A 339 34.77 3.18 11.62
N ALA A 340 35.48 2.06 11.52
CA ALA A 340 34.90 0.71 11.57
C ALA A 340 34.49 0.30 13.01
N PHE A 341 33.38 0.86 13.52
CA PHE A 341 32.76 0.40 14.77
C PHE A 341 32.20 -1.03 14.63
N GLY A 342 32.49 -1.88 15.63
CA GLY A 342 32.22 -3.32 15.57
C GLY A 342 30.74 -3.72 15.58
N ASP A 343 30.44 -4.88 14.97
CA ASP A 343 29.17 -5.65 14.97
C ASP A 343 27.84 -4.93 14.66
N ARG A 344 27.82 -3.61 14.47
CA ARG A 344 26.65 -2.85 13.99
C ARG A 344 26.63 -2.63 12.49
N VAL A 345 27.63 -3.14 11.75
CA VAL A 345 27.33 -3.76 10.46
C VAL A 345 26.57 -5.06 10.76
N LYS A 346 25.26 -4.94 10.97
CA LYS A 346 24.34 -5.93 10.40
C LYS A 346 24.82 -6.11 8.96
N ALA A 347 25.18 -7.33 8.58
CA ALA A 347 25.46 -7.62 7.18
C ALA A 347 24.31 -7.05 6.34
N ASP A 348 24.65 -6.34 5.26
CA ASP A 348 23.70 -5.77 4.31
C ASP A 348 22.55 -6.75 4.08
N GLU A 349 21.29 -6.29 4.12
CA GLU A 349 20.15 -7.18 3.89
C GLU A 349 20.28 -7.78 2.48
N GLY A 350 20.77 -9.03 2.44
CA GLY A 350 21.47 -9.59 1.29
C GLY A 350 20.67 -9.38 0.00
N PRO A 351 21.29 -8.76 -1.02
CA PRO A 351 20.67 -7.77 -1.90
C PRO A 351 19.21 -8.09 -2.25
N GLU A 352 18.30 -7.45 -1.49
CA GLU A 352 16.84 -7.70 -1.34
C GLU A 352 16.32 -8.86 -2.22
N GLU A 353 16.60 -10.12 -1.80
CA GLU A 353 16.46 -11.38 -2.58
C GLU A 353 15.73 -11.19 -3.92
N VAL A 354 16.50 -10.82 -4.98
CA VAL A 354 15.97 -10.28 -6.26
C VAL A 354 14.72 -11.04 -6.69
N ARG A 355 13.57 -10.38 -6.48
CA ARG A 355 12.30 -11.05 -6.18
C ARG A 355 11.79 -11.85 -7.38
N GLU A 356 12.19 -13.13 -7.47
CA GLU A 356 12.03 -13.96 -8.68
C GLU A 356 10.64 -13.79 -9.30
N ASP A 357 10.61 -13.20 -10.50
CA ASP A 357 9.38 -13.02 -11.27
C ASP A 357 8.73 -14.39 -11.49
N PRO A 358 7.55 -14.68 -10.91
CA PRO A 358 6.90 -15.98 -11.03
C PRO A 358 6.37 -16.25 -12.43
N LEU A 359 6.40 -15.25 -13.32
CA LEU A 359 6.05 -15.36 -14.73
C LEU A 359 7.29 -15.45 -15.63
N ALA A 360 8.52 -15.42 -15.08
CA ALA A 360 9.74 -15.58 -15.87
C ALA A 360 9.86 -16.99 -16.43
N ARG A 361 10.05 -17.08 -17.75
CA ARG A 361 10.13 -18.35 -18.49
C ARG A 361 11.41 -19.11 -18.11
N THR A 362 11.30 -20.38 -17.74
CA THR A 362 12.46 -21.21 -17.34
C THR A 362 13.06 -21.95 -18.53
N GLY A 363 12.29 -22.16 -19.60
CA GLY A 363 12.74 -22.84 -20.82
C GLY A 363 12.70 -24.38 -20.75
N TYR A 364 12.36 -24.96 -19.59
CA TYR A 364 12.19 -26.40 -19.41
C TYR A 364 10.70 -26.75 -19.32
N PRO A 365 10.26 -27.91 -19.86
CA PRO A 365 8.86 -28.32 -19.77
C PRO A 365 8.44 -28.49 -18.29
N PHE A 366 7.31 -27.89 -17.92
CA PHE A 366 6.81 -27.78 -16.54
C PHE A 366 7.71 -27.02 -15.54
N GLY A 367 8.79 -26.34 -15.96
CA GLY A 367 9.74 -25.70 -15.04
C GLY A 367 9.10 -24.65 -14.11
N GLY A 368 8.26 -23.77 -14.66
CA GLY A 368 7.46 -22.81 -13.89
C GLY A 368 6.52 -23.45 -12.85
N MET A 369 5.94 -24.62 -13.17
CA MET A 369 5.13 -25.39 -12.22
C MET A 369 5.98 -25.93 -11.06
N VAL A 370 7.19 -26.45 -11.35
CA VAL A 370 8.11 -26.93 -10.33
C VAL A 370 8.61 -25.79 -9.44
N LYS A 371 8.88 -24.60 -10.00
CA LYS A 371 9.18 -23.39 -9.22
C LYS A 371 8.03 -23.01 -8.28
N ASP A 372 6.80 -22.95 -8.78
CA ASP A 372 5.61 -22.62 -7.99
C ASP A 372 5.43 -23.55 -6.78
N VAL A 373 5.50 -24.87 -7.01
CA VAL A 373 5.40 -25.89 -5.96
C VAL A 373 6.56 -25.75 -4.96
N LYS A 374 7.81 -25.65 -5.43
CA LYS A 374 9.00 -25.57 -4.55
C LYS A 374 8.93 -24.37 -3.61
N ARG A 375 8.48 -23.21 -4.10
CA ARG A 375 8.34 -21.98 -3.30
C ARG A 375 7.23 -22.06 -2.26
N ARG A 376 6.04 -22.57 -2.61
CA ARG A 376 4.94 -22.66 -1.62
C ARG A 376 5.11 -23.80 -0.63
N TYR A 377 5.70 -24.94 -1.04
CA TYR A 377 5.88 -26.10 -0.16
C TYR A 377 6.68 -25.78 1.11
N ARG A 378 7.71 -24.92 1.02
CA ARG A 378 8.48 -24.40 2.18
C ARG A 378 7.59 -23.74 3.25
N HIS A 379 6.45 -23.18 2.84
CA HIS A 379 5.51 -22.43 3.68
C HIS A 379 4.22 -23.22 4.00
N TYR A 380 4.11 -24.47 3.57
CA TYR A 380 2.87 -25.25 3.66
C TYR A 380 2.38 -25.43 5.11
N PHE A 381 3.28 -25.72 6.04
CA PHE A 381 2.91 -25.91 7.45
C PHE A 381 2.61 -24.59 8.17
N SER A 382 3.25 -23.47 7.81
CA SER A 382 2.92 -22.17 8.40
C SER A 382 1.59 -21.61 7.91
N ASP A 383 1.11 -22.02 6.72
CA ASP A 383 -0.26 -21.74 6.27
C ASP A 383 -1.36 -22.29 7.22
N PHE A 384 -1.03 -23.20 8.14
CA PHE A 384 -1.95 -23.69 9.19
C PHE A 384 -1.74 -22.99 10.54
N THR A 385 -0.50 -22.67 10.95
CA THR A 385 -0.25 -21.92 12.19
C THR A 385 -0.80 -20.49 12.10
N ASP A 386 -0.61 -19.84 10.95
CA ASP A 386 -1.06 -18.46 10.73
C ASP A 386 -2.60 -18.37 10.62
N GLY A 387 -3.24 -19.48 10.29
CA GLY A 387 -4.70 -19.63 10.25
C GLY A 387 -5.41 -19.62 11.61
N LEU A 388 -4.67 -19.71 12.72
CA LEU A 388 -5.22 -19.70 14.09
C LEU A 388 -5.46 -18.28 14.66
N ASN A 389 -5.15 -17.23 13.89
CA ASN A 389 -5.39 -15.84 14.28
C ASN A 389 -6.91 -15.53 14.34
N PRO A 390 -7.43 -14.89 15.41
CA PRO A 390 -8.87 -14.57 15.55
C PRO A 390 -9.45 -13.70 14.42
N GLN A 391 -8.63 -12.95 13.67
CA GLN A 391 -9.06 -12.27 12.45
C GLN A 391 -9.57 -13.25 11.38
N VAL A 392 -8.99 -14.45 11.29
CA VAL A 392 -9.34 -15.49 10.31
C VAL A 392 -10.75 -16.03 10.58
N LEU A 393 -11.17 -16.13 11.85
CA LEU A 393 -12.56 -16.51 12.21
C LEU A 393 -13.58 -15.48 11.71
N SER A 394 -13.27 -14.17 11.82
CA SER A 394 -14.12 -13.11 11.27
C SER A 394 -14.17 -13.17 9.73
N ALA A 395 -13.04 -13.43 9.09
CA ALA A 395 -12.96 -13.64 7.65
C ALA A 395 -13.78 -14.86 7.19
N ILE A 396 -13.68 -16.00 7.88
CA ILE A 396 -14.46 -17.22 7.57
C ILE A 396 -15.96 -16.92 7.48
N ILE A 397 -16.54 -16.29 8.51
CA ILE A 397 -18.00 -16.10 8.55
C ILE A 397 -18.45 -15.10 7.48
N PHE A 398 -17.71 -13.99 7.29
CA PHE A 398 -17.99 -13.01 6.23
C PHE A 398 -17.93 -13.64 4.83
N ILE A 399 -16.88 -14.43 4.58
CA ILE A 399 -16.59 -15.01 3.27
C ILE A 399 -17.46 -16.24 2.97
N TYR A 400 -17.89 -16.99 3.98
CA TYR A 400 -18.92 -18.02 3.85
C TYR A 400 -20.17 -17.47 3.16
N PHE A 401 -20.73 -16.36 3.68
CA PHE A 401 -21.89 -15.73 3.06
C PHE A 401 -21.59 -15.13 1.68
N ALA A 402 -20.41 -14.54 1.48
CA ALA A 402 -19.96 -14.01 0.19
C ALA A 402 -19.71 -15.11 -0.87
N ALA A 403 -19.46 -16.35 -0.47
CA ALA A 403 -19.34 -17.51 -1.34
C ALA A 403 -20.72 -18.15 -1.62
N LEU A 404 -21.54 -18.31 -0.58
CA LEU A 404 -22.85 -18.95 -0.61
C LEU A 404 -23.87 -18.19 -1.47
N SER A 405 -24.00 -16.87 -1.30
CA SER A 405 -25.02 -16.09 -2.03
C SER A 405 -24.84 -16.15 -3.57
N PRO A 406 -23.64 -15.98 -4.14
CA PRO A 406 -23.43 -16.22 -5.57
C PRO A 406 -23.64 -17.68 -5.98
N ALA A 407 -23.25 -18.67 -5.17
CA ALA A 407 -23.47 -20.09 -5.50
C ALA A 407 -24.95 -20.44 -5.60
N ILE A 408 -25.77 -19.97 -4.64
CA ILE A 408 -27.24 -20.04 -4.68
C ILE A 408 -27.78 -19.39 -5.96
N THR A 409 -27.39 -18.15 -6.24
CA THR A 409 -28.02 -17.36 -7.31
C THR A 409 -27.62 -17.84 -8.70
N PHE A 410 -26.34 -18.19 -8.91
CA PHE A 410 -25.91 -18.82 -10.16
C PHE A 410 -26.51 -20.21 -10.34
N GLY A 411 -26.66 -21.00 -9.27
CA GLY A 411 -27.29 -22.32 -9.34
C GLY A 411 -28.77 -22.26 -9.76
N GLY A 412 -29.51 -21.26 -9.28
CA GLY A 412 -30.89 -21.00 -9.70
C GLY A 412 -30.99 -20.59 -11.17
N LEU A 413 -30.09 -19.72 -11.64
CA LEU A 413 -30.02 -19.35 -13.06
C LEU A 413 -29.60 -20.50 -13.97
N LEU A 414 -28.69 -21.35 -13.50
CA LEU A 414 -28.21 -22.52 -14.24
C LEU A 414 -29.33 -23.57 -14.38
N ALA A 415 -30.19 -23.72 -13.37
CA ALA A 415 -31.39 -24.54 -13.45
C ALA A 415 -32.43 -24.00 -14.45
N ASP A 416 -32.64 -22.68 -14.53
CA ASP A 416 -33.48 -22.04 -15.56
C ASP A 416 -32.92 -22.30 -16.96
N LYS A 417 -31.65 -21.98 -17.20
CA LYS A 417 -31.03 -22.07 -18.54
C LYS A 417 -30.79 -23.49 -19.03
N THR A 418 -30.58 -24.47 -18.14
CA THR A 418 -30.35 -25.87 -18.51
C THR A 418 -31.58 -26.78 -18.33
N LYS A 419 -32.79 -26.22 -18.31
CA LYS A 419 -34.06 -26.98 -18.15
C LYS A 419 -34.03 -27.96 -16.96
N LYS A 420 -33.45 -27.53 -15.83
CA LYS A 420 -33.25 -28.32 -14.59
C LYS A 420 -32.29 -29.52 -14.71
N MET A 421 -31.46 -29.60 -15.77
CA MET A 421 -30.41 -30.63 -15.90
C MET A 421 -29.22 -30.43 -14.95
N MET A 422 -28.91 -29.18 -14.59
CA MET A 422 -27.88 -28.83 -13.61
C MET A 422 -28.28 -27.55 -12.87
N GLY A 423 -28.11 -27.50 -11.55
CA GLY A 423 -28.66 -26.41 -10.75
C GLY A 423 -27.92 -26.16 -9.42
N VAL A 424 -28.70 -25.91 -8.37
CA VAL A 424 -28.19 -25.41 -7.08
C VAL A 424 -27.39 -26.47 -6.33
N SER A 425 -27.87 -27.72 -6.26
CA SER A 425 -27.18 -28.76 -5.50
C SER A 425 -25.85 -29.15 -6.14
N GLU A 426 -25.80 -29.33 -7.45
CA GLU A 426 -24.56 -29.67 -8.15
C GLU A 426 -23.53 -28.53 -8.06
N LEU A 427 -23.96 -27.27 -8.11
CA LEU A 427 -23.05 -26.14 -7.93
C LEU A 427 -22.54 -25.99 -6.49
N MET A 428 -23.39 -26.20 -5.47
CA MET A 428 -22.94 -26.14 -4.08
C MET A 428 -21.98 -27.30 -3.75
N ILE A 429 -22.25 -28.51 -4.24
CA ILE A 429 -21.37 -29.67 -4.08
C ILE A 429 -20.05 -29.46 -4.83
N ALA A 430 -20.09 -28.97 -6.08
CA ALA A 430 -18.89 -28.63 -6.84
C ALA A 430 -18.04 -27.58 -6.11
N THR A 431 -18.66 -26.50 -5.65
CA THR A 431 -17.96 -25.41 -4.94
C THR A 431 -17.36 -25.89 -3.63
N SER A 432 -18.03 -26.80 -2.93
CA SER A 432 -17.51 -27.42 -1.71
C SER A 432 -16.34 -28.36 -1.97
N LEU A 433 -16.50 -29.37 -2.84
CA LEU A 433 -15.46 -30.37 -3.10
C LEU A 433 -14.25 -29.79 -3.84
N GLN A 434 -14.47 -28.96 -4.87
CA GLN A 434 -13.38 -28.28 -5.56
C GLN A 434 -12.73 -27.22 -4.66
N GLY A 435 -13.49 -26.52 -3.82
CA GLY A 435 -12.95 -25.57 -2.84
C GLY A 435 -12.04 -26.25 -1.80
N ILE A 436 -12.45 -27.39 -1.24
CA ILE A 436 -11.66 -28.18 -0.28
C ILE A 436 -10.34 -28.64 -0.91
N VAL A 437 -10.39 -29.33 -2.05
CA VAL A 437 -9.19 -29.89 -2.70
C VAL A 437 -8.26 -28.76 -3.17
N PHE A 438 -8.80 -27.65 -3.68
CA PHE A 438 -7.98 -26.51 -4.08
C PHE A 438 -7.31 -25.84 -2.88
N CYS A 439 -8.03 -25.51 -1.80
CA CYS A 439 -7.43 -24.87 -0.62
C CYS A 439 -6.37 -25.76 0.05
N LEU A 440 -6.49 -27.09 -0.04
CA LEU A 440 -5.46 -28.02 0.40
C LEU A 440 -4.21 -27.94 -0.48
N PHE A 441 -4.31 -28.08 -1.80
CA PHE A 441 -3.12 -28.25 -2.65
C PHE A 441 -2.56 -26.97 -3.29
N ALA A 442 -3.35 -25.91 -3.47
CA ALA A 442 -2.98 -24.72 -4.25
C ALA A 442 -1.73 -23.98 -3.73
N ALA A 443 -1.02 -23.34 -4.66
CA ALA A 443 0.04 -22.41 -4.40
C ALA A 443 -0.48 -21.07 -3.85
N GLN A 444 -1.66 -20.60 -4.26
CA GLN A 444 -2.35 -19.44 -3.67
C GLN A 444 -3.71 -19.83 -3.04
N PRO A 445 -3.72 -20.40 -1.82
CA PRO A 445 -4.93 -20.89 -1.15
C PRO A 445 -5.90 -19.78 -0.70
N VAL A 446 -5.54 -18.50 -0.85
CA VAL A 446 -6.43 -17.36 -0.59
C VAL A 446 -7.41 -17.13 -1.75
N LEU A 447 -7.19 -17.72 -2.92
CA LEU A 447 -8.13 -17.71 -4.04
C LEU A 447 -9.41 -18.50 -3.71
N ILE A 448 -10.57 -17.95 -4.05
CA ILE A 448 -11.86 -18.59 -3.86
C ILE A 448 -12.44 -19.00 -5.20
N ILE A 449 -12.51 -20.31 -5.41
CA ILE A 449 -13.15 -20.92 -6.57
C ILE A 449 -14.67 -20.74 -6.51
N GLY A 450 -15.31 -20.59 -7.67
CA GLY A 450 -16.73 -20.82 -7.84
C GLY A 450 -17.19 -20.51 -9.27
N PHE A 451 -18.49 -20.61 -9.52
CA PHE A 451 -19.05 -20.31 -10.84
C PHE A 451 -18.98 -18.81 -11.17
N SER A 452 -18.95 -18.50 -12.46
CA SER A 452 -18.86 -17.15 -13.01
C SER A 452 -19.90 -16.89 -14.12
N GLY A 453 -20.12 -15.61 -14.44
CA GLY A 453 -21.05 -15.20 -15.50
C GLY A 453 -20.67 -15.70 -16.90
N PRO A 454 -19.39 -15.62 -17.32
CA PRO A 454 -18.96 -16.15 -18.61
C PRO A 454 -19.11 -17.68 -18.73
N LEU A 455 -18.91 -18.42 -17.63
CA LEU A 455 -19.21 -19.86 -17.60
C LEU A 455 -20.72 -20.11 -17.79
N LEU A 456 -21.61 -19.39 -17.10
CA LEU A 456 -23.07 -19.50 -17.31
C LEU A 456 -23.48 -19.31 -18.78
N LEU A 457 -22.90 -18.30 -19.46
CA LEU A 457 -23.18 -18.03 -20.88
C LEU A 457 -22.70 -19.15 -21.79
N PHE A 458 -21.57 -19.79 -21.47
CA PHE A 458 -21.11 -20.98 -22.18
C PHE A 458 -22.07 -22.16 -21.96
N GLU A 459 -22.50 -22.45 -20.72
CA GLU A 459 -23.42 -23.57 -20.45
C GLU A 459 -24.74 -23.42 -21.22
N GLU A 460 -25.30 -22.20 -21.24
CA GLU A 460 -26.52 -21.89 -22.00
C GLU A 460 -26.32 -22.10 -23.51
N ALA A 461 -25.24 -21.58 -24.08
CA ALA A 461 -24.96 -21.74 -25.50
C ALA A 461 -24.70 -23.21 -25.89
N PHE A 462 -23.98 -23.95 -25.05
CA PHE A 462 -23.68 -25.38 -25.27
C PHE A 462 -24.94 -26.25 -25.10
N HIS A 463 -25.81 -25.94 -24.14
CA HIS A 463 -27.11 -26.61 -24.00
C HIS A 463 -28.01 -26.36 -25.20
N VAL A 464 -28.15 -25.11 -25.66
CA VAL A 464 -28.94 -24.76 -26.85
C VAL A 464 -28.37 -25.41 -28.12
N PHE A 465 -27.04 -25.48 -28.24
CA PHE A 465 -26.40 -26.23 -29.33
C PHE A 465 -26.76 -27.72 -29.28
N CYS A 466 -26.56 -28.39 -28.14
CA CYS A 466 -26.86 -29.81 -27.98
C CYS A 466 -28.34 -30.14 -28.22
N ASP A 467 -29.26 -29.33 -27.69
CA ASP A 467 -30.70 -29.42 -28.00
C ASP A 467 -30.95 -29.35 -29.51
N SER A 468 -30.37 -28.35 -30.21
CA SER A 468 -30.58 -28.17 -31.66
C SER A 468 -30.08 -29.36 -32.49
N GLN A 469 -29.01 -30.02 -32.04
CA GLN A 469 -28.43 -31.19 -32.70
C GLN A 469 -29.00 -32.52 -32.18
N ASN A 470 -29.95 -32.49 -31.23
CA ASN A 470 -30.52 -33.66 -30.54
C ASN A 470 -29.49 -34.55 -29.79
N ILE A 471 -28.34 -33.97 -29.43
CA ILE A 471 -27.20 -34.61 -28.74
C ILE A 471 -27.35 -34.44 -27.22
N GLU A 472 -26.89 -35.43 -26.44
CA GLU A 472 -26.89 -35.35 -24.97
C GLU A 472 -25.88 -34.30 -24.45
N TYR A 473 -26.41 -33.13 -24.05
CA TYR A 473 -25.65 -32.04 -23.41
C TYR A 473 -24.71 -32.54 -22.30
N ILE A 474 -25.21 -33.41 -21.42
CA ILE A 474 -24.49 -33.85 -20.23
C ILE A 474 -23.32 -34.79 -20.56
N VAL A 475 -23.39 -35.56 -21.65
CA VAL A 475 -22.29 -36.42 -22.12
C VAL A 475 -21.28 -35.62 -22.94
N GLY A 476 -21.76 -34.68 -23.76
CA GLY A 476 -20.91 -33.72 -24.47
C GLY A 476 -20.09 -32.87 -23.49
N ARG A 477 -20.67 -32.52 -22.35
CA ARG A 477 -20.00 -31.87 -21.22
C ARG A 477 -18.81 -32.68 -20.73
N THR A 478 -18.98 -33.97 -20.48
CA THR A 478 -17.88 -34.86 -20.04
C THR A 478 -16.74 -34.88 -21.05
N TRP A 479 -17.03 -34.91 -22.35
CA TRP A 479 -16.00 -34.80 -23.39
C TRP A 479 -15.29 -33.45 -23.40
N VAL A 480 -16.01 -32.33 -23.22
CA VAL A 480 -15.39 -31.02 -23.01
C VAL A 480 -14.45 -31.04 -21.79
N GLY A 481 -14.88 -31.64 -20.68
CA GLY A 481 -14.06 -31.86 -19.48
C GLY A 481 -12.78 -32.67 -19.71
N MET A 482 -12.84 -33.73 -20.51
CA MET A 482 -11.66 -34.54 -20.86
C MET A 482 -10.66 -33.76 -21.74
N TRP A 483 -11.15 -32.98 -22.71
CA TRP A 483 -10.29 -32.10 -23.51
C TRP A 483 -9.67 -30.97 -22.70
N LEU A 484 -10.38 -30.41 -21.70
CA LEU A 484 -9.84 -29.40 -20.78
C LEU A 484 -8.58 -29.91 -20.05
N ILE A 485 -8.58 -31.17 -19.58
CA ILE A 485 -7.43 -31.79 -18.92
C ILE A 485 -6.22 -31.85 -19.88
N LEU A 486 -6.42 -32.29 -21.12
CA LEU A 486 -5.34 -32.38 -22.10
C LEU A 486 -4.78 -30.99 -22.46
N ILE A 487 -5.66 -30.00 -22.67
CA ILE A 487 -5.29 -28.63 -23.03
C ILE A 487 -4.48 -27.99 -21.89
N VAL A 488 -4.90 -28.12 -20.62
CA VAL A 488 -4.13 -27.51 -19.52
C VAL A 488 -2.76 -28.17 -19.33
N VAL A 489 -2.65 -29.49 -19.48
CA VAL A 489 -1.35 -30.20 -19.39
C VAL A 489 -0.39 -29.69 -20.46
N VAL A 490 -0.85 -29.49 -21.70
CA VAL A 490 -0.02 -28.92 -22.79
C VAL A 490 0.36 -27.47 -22.51
N ILE A 491 -0.59 -26.61 -22.09
CA ILE A 491 -0.33 -25.18 -21.86
C ILE A 491 0.60 -24.95 -20.66
N VAL A 492 0.46 -25.75 -19.59
CA VAL A 492 1.36 -25.69 -18.42
C VAL A 492 2.74 -26.25 -18.75
N ALA A 493 2.84 -27.30 -19.59
CA ALA A 493 4.13 -27.80 -20.07
C ALA A 493 4.92 -26.75 -20.87
N VAL A 494 4.24 -25.91 -21.67
CA VAL A 494 4.86 -24.86 -22.53
C VAL A 494 5.13 -23.55 -21.78
N GLU A 495 4.80 -23.48 -20.48
CA GLU A 495 4.88 -22.28 -19.61
C GLU A 495 3.95 -21.14 -20.08
N GLY A 496 2.72 -21.49 -20.50
CA GLY A 496 1.75 -20.57 -21.07
C GLY A 496 1.30 -19.41 -20.15
N SER A 497 1.48 -19.54 -18.83
CA SER A 497 1.23 -18.43 -17.90
C SER A 497 2.21 -17.25 -18.11
N PHE A 498 3.31 -17.40 -18.85
CA PHE A 498 4.12 -16.27 -19.34
C PHE A 498 3.29 -15.19 -20.08
N LEU A 499 2.22 -15.59 -20.80
CA LEU A 499 1.32 -14.67 -21.50
C LEU A 499 0.65 -13.65 -20.54
N VAL A 500 0.52 -14.01 -19.26
CA VAL A 500 -0.11 -13.19 -18.22
C VAL A 500 0.69 -11.92 -17.93
N ARG A 501 2.03 -11.94 -18.15
CA ARG A 501 2.91 -10.77 -17.99
C ARG A 501 2.59 -9.63 -18.96
N TYR A 502 1.83 -9.88 -20.03
CA TYR A 502 1.35 -8.83 -20.94
C TYR A 502 -0.01 -8.22 -20.55
N ILE A 503 -0.69 -8.76 -19.52
CA ILE A 503 -2.01 -8.28 -19.07
C ILE A 503 -1.86 -7.12 -18.07
N SER A 504 -1.54 -5.93 -18.56
CA SER A 504 -1.43 -4.73 -17.72
C SER A 504 -2.78 -4.24 -17.17
N ARG A 505 -2.71 -3.31 -16.20
CA ARG A 505 -3.87 -2.64 -15.57
C ARG A 505 -4.94 -2.22 -16.59
N PHE A 506 -4.59 -1.68 -17.74
CA PHE A 506 -5.48 -1.31 -18.85
C PHE A 506 -6.52 -2.41 -19.20
N THR A 507 -6.06 -3.65 -19.41
CA THR A 507 -6.92 -4.78 -19.76
C THR A 507 -7.69 -5.30 -18.53
N GLN A 508 -7.05 -5.31 -17.35
CA GLN A 508 -7.70 -5.71 -16.09
C GLN A 508 -8.90 -4.80 -15.74
N GLU A 509 -8.76 -3.49 -15.94
CA GLU A 509 -9.80 -2.50 -15.61
C GLU A 509 -10.97 -2.50 -16.60
N ILE A 510 -10.69 -2.62 -17.90
CA ILE A 510 -11.73 -2.81 -18.92
C ILE A 510 -12.55 -4.07 -18.61
N PHE A 511 -11.89 -5.17 -18.23
CA PHE A 511 -12.57 -6.43 -17.87
C PHE A 511 -13.42 -6.29 -16.59
N SER A 512 -12.89 -5.63 -15.55
CA SER A 512 -13.62 -5.40 -14.29
C SER A 512 -14.89 -4.55 -14.48
N ILE A 513 -14.80 -3.47 -15.27
CA ILE A 513 -15.96 -2.62 -15.59
C ILE A 513 -16.94 -3.36 -16.51
N LEU A 514 -16.47 -4.17 -17.46
CA LEU A 514 -17.33 -5.01 -18.30
C LEU A 514 -18.16 -5.99 -17.45
N ILE A 515 -17.54 -6.71 -16.51
CA ILE A 515 -18.25 -7.61 -15.59
C ILE A 515 -19.29 -6.84 -14.75
N SER A 516 -18.89 -5.70 -14.20
CA SER A 516 -19.75 -4.84 -13.37
C SER A 516 -20.98 -4.36 -14.16
N LEU A 517 -20.78 -3.91 -15.41
CA LEU A 517 -21.82 -3.48 -16.34
C LEU A 517 -22.75 -4.64 -16.73
N ILE A 518 -22.20 -5.84 -16.96
CA ILE A 518 -22.96 -7.06 -17.22
C ILE A 518 -23.88 -7.38 -16.04
N PHE A 519 -23.39 -7.37 -14.79
CA PHE A 519 -24.22 -7.68 -13.62
C PHE A 519 -25.35 -6.65 -13.40
N ILE A 520 -25.06 -5.36 -13.58
CA ILE A 520 -26.07 -4.30 -13.48
C ILE A 520 -27.16 -4.51 -14.56
N TYR A 521 -26.76 -4.66 -15.82
CA TYR A 521 -27.69 -4.89 -16.93
C TYR A 521 -28.53 -6.17 -16.74
N GLU A 522 -27.88 -7.29 -16.41
CA GLU A 522 -28.52 -8.60 -16.30
C GLU A 522 -29.58 -8.61 -15.17
N THR A 523 -29.34 -7.83 -14.12
CA THR A 523 -30.29 -7.61 -13.02
C THR A 523 -31.53 -6.88 -13.52
N PHE A 524 -31.37 -5.74 -14.21
CA PHE A 524 -32.49 -5.00 -14.78
C PHE A 524 -33.22 -5.77 -15.87
N ALA A 525 -32.51 -6.51 -16.72
CA ALA A 525 -33.11 -7.36 -17.76
C ALA A 525 -33.98 -8.48 -17.15
N LYS A 526 -33.57 -9.06 -16.01
CA LYS A 526 -34.39 -10.06 -15.30
C LYS A 526 -35.60 -9.45 -14.59
N LEU A 527 -35.46 -8.26 -13.99
CA LEU A 527 -36.62 -7.54 -13.46
C LEU A 527 -37.64 -7.23 -14.59
N LEU A 528 -37.17 -6.71 -15.72
CA LEU A 528 -38.01 -6.45 -16.90
C LEU A 528 -38.64 -7.73 -17.46
N ARG A 529 -37.94 -8.87 -17.45
CA ARG A 529 -38.52 -10.19 -17.81
C ARG A 529 -39.63 -10.59 -16.83
N ILE A 530 -39.49 -10.37 -15.52
CA ILE A 530 -40.57 -10.60 -14.55
C ILE A 530 -41.79 -9.70 -14.84
N PHE A 531 -41.58 -8.42 -15.17
CA PHE A 531 -42.66 -7.53 -15.59
C PHE A 531 -43.32 -7.95 -16.92
N ALA A 532 -42.63 -8.71 -17.77
CA ALA A 532 -43.20 -9.28 -19.00
C ALA A 532 -43.96 -10.60 -18.75
N THR A 533 -43.49 -11.47 -17.84
CA THR A 533 -44.20 -12.70 -17.42
C THR A 533 -45.42 -12.40 -16.54
N HIS A 534 -45.36 -11.32 -15.76
CA HIS A 534 -46.41 -10.89 -14.85
C HIS A 534 -46.78 -9.41 -15.12
N PRO A 535 -47.40 -9.12 -16.28
CA PRO A 535 -47.74 -7.76 -16.70
C PRO A 535 -48.81 -7.14 -15.81
N LEU A 536 -48.69 -5.83 -15.56
CA LEU A 536 -49.61 -5.07 -14.73
C LEU A 536 -50.94 -4.76 -15.46
N VAL A 537 -51.80 -5.77 -15.56
CA VAL A 537 -53.14 -5.67 -16.12
C VAL A 537 -54.14 -5.27 -15.02
N LEU A 538 -55.17 -4.49 -15.34
CA LEU A 538 -56.20 -4.08 -14.37
C LEU A 538 -57.15 -5.24 -13.99
N ASN A 539 -57.52 -6.05 -14.99
CA ASN A 539 -58.35 -7.24 -14.83
C ASN A 539 -57.51 -8.48 -15.13
N TYR A 540 -57.22 -9.29 -14.11
CA TYR A 540 -56.70 -10.64 -14.31
C TYR A 540 -57.87 -11.60 -14.52
N ASP A 541 -57.68 -12.64 -15.33
CA ASP A 541 -58.62 -13.77 -15.39
C ASP A 541 -58.87 -14.30 -13.97
N GLN A 542 -60.12 -14.57 -13.61
CA GLN A 542 -60.47 -14.90 -12.23
C GLN A 542 -59.76 -16.18 -11.73
N ILE A 543 -59.48 -16.20 -10.43
CA ILE A 543 -59.01 -17.40 -9.73
C ILE A 543 -60.23 -18.29 -9.49
N ASN A 544 -60.22 -19.52 -10.02
CA ASN A 544 -61.27 -20.48 -9.68
C ASN A 544 -61.22 -20.76 -8.18
N HIS A 545 -62.33 -20.54 -7.47
CA HIS A 545 -62.44 -20.68 -6.01
C HIS A 545 -62.35 -22.14 -5.51
N THR A 546 -61.91 -23.09 -6.34
CA THR A 546 -61.85 -24.53 -6.04
C THR A 546 -60.45 -24.98 -5.64
N LEU A 547 -60.16 -24.73 -4.36
CA LEU A 547 -59.32 -25.55 -3.46
C LEU A 547 -57.78 -25.48 -3.51
N GLU A 548 -57.25 -25.26 -2.31
CA GLU A 548 -56.02 -25.78 -1.71
C GLU A 548 -54.64 -25.24 -2.10
N ASP A 549 -54.38 -24.70 -3.30
CA ASP A 549 -53.10 -24.00 -3.54
C ASP A 549 -53.15 -22.94 -4.68
N PRO A 550 -53.04 -21.61 -4.40
CA PRO A 550 -53.22 -20.57 -5.42
C PRO A 550 -52.13 -20.48 -6.50
N PHE A 551 -50.96 -21.09 -6.28
CA PHE A 551 -49.72 -20.74 -6.96
C PHE A 551 -49.12 -21.84 -7.87
N HIS A 552 -49.87 -22.91 -8.13
CA HIS A 552 -49.43 -23.97 -9.07
C HIS A 552 -49.66 -23.59 -10.54
N PRO A 553 -48.80 -24.04 -11.48
CA PRO A 553 -49.00 -23.83 -12.92
C PRO A 553 -50.21 -24.63 -13.43
N ILE A 554 -50.89 -24.10 -14.46
CA ILE A 554 -52.05 -24.78 -15.04
C ILE A 554 -51.55 -25.82 -16.06
N ILE A 555 -51.67 -27.10 -15.71
CA ILE A 555 -51.44 -28.21 -16.63
C ILE A 555 -52.56 -28.18 -17.68
N LYS A 556 -52.25 -27.77 -18.91
CA LYS A 556 -53.17 -27.89 -20.05
C LYS A 556 -52.90 -29.21 -20.76
N THR A 557 -53.55 -30.27 -20.29
CA THR A 557 -53.69 -31.50 -21.08
C THR A 557 -54.37 -31.18 -22.41
N PHE A 558 -53.93 -31.78 -23.52
CA PHE A 558 -54.75 -32.45 -24.56
C PHE A 558 -54.08 -32.45 -25.95
N THR A 559 -53.53 -33.59 -26.34
CA THR A 559 -53.93 -34.23 -27.61
C THR A 559 -53.65 -35.73 -27.55
N VAL A 560 -54.59 -36.54 -28.04
CA VAL A 560 -54.40 -37.98 -28.24
C VAL A 560 -54.33 -38.24 -29.73
N THR A 561 -53.14 -38.62 -30.21
CA THR A 561 -52.92 -39.07 -31.60
C THR A 561 -53.01 -40.59 -31.66
N PRO A 562 -54.12 -41.18 -32.16
CA PRO A 562 -54.26 -42.63 -32.21
C PRO A 562 -53.32 -43.22 -33.27
N HIS A 563 -52.19 -43.78 -32.84
CA HIS A 563 -51.40 -44.67 -33.69
C HIS A 563 -52.19 -45.97 -33.95
N PRO A 564 -52.11 -46.55 -35.17
CA PRO A 564 -52.85 -47.78 -35.54
C PRO A 564 -52.31 -49.07 -34.88
N GLY A 565 -51.67 -48.94 -33.72
CA GLY A 565 -51.11 -50.03 -32.89
C GLY A 565 -51.37 -49.86 -31.39
N GLY A 566 -52.33 -49.01 -30.99
CA GLY A 566 -52.84 -48.93 -29.60
C GLY A 566 -52.02 -48.11 -28.59
N ASN A 567 -50.78 -47.72 -28.91
CA ASN A 567 -49.99 -46.85 -28.05
C ASN A 567 -50.51 -45.40 -28.06
N ILE A 568 -50.66 -44.82 -26.87
CA ILE A 568 -51.07 -43.43 -26.63
C ILE A 568 -49.86 -42.61 -26.20
N THR A 569 -49.47 -41.61 -26.98
CA THR A 569 -48.49 -40.60 -26.57
C THR A 569 -49.19 -39.43 -25.91
N VAL A 570 -48.96 -39.23 -24.61
CA VAL A 570 -49.46 -38.05 -23.88
C VAL A 570 -48.40 -36.96 -23.90
N ILE A 571 -48.70 -35.84 -24.54
CA ILE A 571 -47.91 -34.61 -24.45
C ILE A 571 -48.56 -33.74 -23.36
N GLN A 572 -47.79 -33.37 -22.33
CA GLN A 572 -48.18 -32.39 -21.33
C GLN A 572 -47.48 -31.06 -21.63
N GLU A 573 -48.26 -29.99 -21.80
CA GLU A 573 -47.74 -28.63 -21.77
C GLU A 573 -48.07 -27.99 -20.42
N GLU A 574 -47.04 -27.70 -19.63
CA GLU A 574 -47.14 -26.84 -18.45
C GLU A 574 -47.12 -25.38 -18.91
N HIS A 575 -48.12 -24.59 -18.52
CA HIS A 575 -48.18 -23.16 -18.86
C HIS A 575 -48.26 -22.34 -17.56
N GLU A 576 -47.21 -21.55 -17.30
CA GLU A 576 -47.17 -20.63 -16.18
C GLU A 576 -48.17 -19.48 -16.38
N ARG A 577 -48.86 -19.07 -15.31
CA ARG A 577 -49.89 -18.02 -15.34
C ARG A 577 -49.29 -16.68 -14.91
N ALA A 578 -49.80 -15.58 -15.47
CA ALA A 578 -49.52 -14.25 -14.94
C ALA A 578 -50.20 -14.05 -13.58
N PHE A 579 -49.42 -13.78 -12.53
CA PHE A 579 -49.93 -13.52 -11.17
C PHE A 579 -50.04 -12.01 -10.88
N PRO A 580 -51.09 -11.57 -10.15
CA PRO A 580 -51.26 -10.17 -9.77
C PRO A 580 -50.22 -9.71 -8.75
N ASN A 581 -49.84 -8.42 -8.83
CA ASN A 581 -48.92 -7.70 -7.93
C ASN A 581 -47.48 -8.24 -7.79
N THR A 582 -47.20 -9.47 -8.24
CA THR A 582 -45.86 -10.10 -8.19
C THR A 582 -44.75 -9.21 -8.74
N ALA A 583 -44.96 -8.54 -9.88
CA ALA A 583 -43.93 -7.69 -10.48
C ALA A 583 -43.56 -6.48 -9.60
N LEU A 584 -44.54 -5.85 -8.94
CA LEU A 584 -44.31 -4.74 -8.01
C LEU A 584 -43.62 -5.21 -6.73
N LEU A 585 -44.07 -6.33 -6.14
CA LEU A 585 -43.41 -6.91 -4.97
C LEU A 585 -41.96 -7.34 -5.30
N SER A 586 -41.74 -7.90 -6.49
CA SER A 586 -40.41 -8.25 -7.00
C SER A 586 -39.47 -7.04 -7.09
N MET A 587 -39.99 -5.91 -7.58
CA MET A 587 -39.26 -4.64 -7.62
C MET A 587 -38.92 -4.14 -6.22
N CYS A 588 -39.89 -4.16 -5.29
CA CYS A 588 -39.69 -3.74 -3.90
C CYS A 588 -38.65 -4.61 -3.17
N LEU A 589 -38.70 -5.93 -3.31
CA LEU A 589 -37.73 -6.85 -2.70
C LEU A 589 -36.32 -6.67 -3.29
N MET A 590 -36.20 -6.46 -4.61
CA MET A 590 -34.91 -6.22 -5.27
C MET A 590 -34.27 -4.92 -4.79
N PHE A 591 -34.98 -3.80 -4.88
CA PHE A 591 -34.45 -2.50 -4.45
C PHE A 591 -34.27 -2.41 -2.94
N GLY A 592 -35.17 -3.00 -2.15
CA GLY A 592 -35.04 -3.09 -0.70
C GLY A 592 -33.77 -3.83 -0.27
N CYS A 593 -33.48 -4.99 -0.88
CA CYS A 593 -32.24 -5.72 -0.60
C CYS A 593 -31.00 -4.89 -0.98
N PHE A 594 -31.01 -4.26 -2.16
CA PHE A 594 -29.93 -3.39 -2.62
C PHE A 594 -29.67 -2.21 -1.66
N PHE A 595 -30.70 -1.44 -1.31
CA PHE A 595 -30.55 -0.24 -0.49
C PHE A 595 -30.10 -0.56 0.94
N ILE A 596 -30.61 -1.64 1.55
CA ILE A 596 -30.14 -2.07 2.88
C ILE A 596 -28.68 -2.53 2.81
N ALA A 597 -28.30 -3.36 1.82
CA ALA A 597 -26.92 -3.81 1.68
C ALA A 597 -25.95 -2.64 1.44
N PHE A 598 -26.34 -1.67 0.60
CA PHE A 598 -25.55 -0.48 0.31
C PHE A 598 -25.41 0.45 1.53
N PHE A 599 -26.51 0.76 2.21
CA PHE A 599 -26.49 1.57 3.43
C PHE A 599 -25.62 0.95 4.53
N LEU A 600 -25.72 -0.37 4.75
CA LEU A 600 -24.88 -1.06 5.73
C LEU A 600 -23.39 -1.06 5.33
N ARG A 601 -23.06 -1.06 4.03
CA ARG A 601 -21.67 -0.87 3.55
C ARG A 601 -21.15 0.53 3.89
N GLU A 602 -21.93 1.59 3.68
CA GLU A 602 -21.53 2.96 4.02
C GLU A 602 -21.45 3.17 5.54
N PHE A 603 -22.38 2.57 6.28
CA PHE A 603 -22.43 2.59 7.75
C PHE A 603 -21.12 2.09 8.39
N LYS A 604 -20.39 1.17 7.73
CA LYS A 604 -19.04 0.72 8.13
C LYS A 604 -18.04 1.87 8.37
N ASN A 605 -18.20 2.97 7.62
CA ASN A 605 -17.35 4.16 7.69
C ASN A 605 -17.98 5.32 8.48
N SER A 606 -19.28 5.28 8.75
CA SER A 606 -20.03 6.33 9.48
C SER A 606 -19.56 6.50 10.92
N GLN A 607 -19.77 7.68 11.53
CA GLN A 607 -19.28 7.99 12.88
C GLN A 607 -20.06 7.29 14.01
N TYR A 608 -21.19 6.66 13.71
CA TYR A 608 -22.06 6.02 14.70
C TYR A 608 -21.62 4.60 15.09
N LEU A 609 -21.94 4.22 16.34
CA LEU A 609 -21.62 2.96 17.03
C LEU A 609 -20.13 2.69 17.30
N PRO A 610 -19.81 1.86 18.32
CA PRO A 610 -18.44 1.42 18.59
C PRO A 610 -17.78 0.76 17.38
N GLY A 611 -16.50 1.05 17.16
CA GLY A 611 -15.78 0.66 15.93
C GLY A 611 -15.77 -0.84 15.62
N TRP A 612 -15.87 -1.72 16.63
CA TRP A 612 -15.98 -3.17 16.43
C TRP A 612 -17.37 -3.56 15.90
N LEU A 613 -18.44 -3.05 16.52
CA LEU A 613 -19.82 -3.33 16.15
C LEU A 613 -20.17 -2.73 14.79
N ARG A 614 -19.69 -1.51 14.50
CA ARG A 614 -19.80 -0.87 13.19
C ARG A 614 -19.14 -1.70 12.07
N ARG A 615 -17.93 -2.23 12.31
CA ARG A 615 -17.23 -3.13 11.37
C ARG A 615 -17.96 -4.45 11.18
N LEU A 616 -18.54 -5.00 12.25
CA LEU A 616 -19.36 -6.22 12.21
C LEU A 616 -20.59 -6.00 11.32
N ILE A 617 -21.46 -5.05 11.67
CA ILE A 617 -22.69 -4.73 10.94
C ILE A 617 -22.41 -4.46 9.46
N GLY A 618 -21.37 -3.67 9.14
CA GLY A 618 -21.01 -3.35 7.76
C GLY A 618 -20.39 -4.50 6.95
N ASN A 619 -19.78 -5.50 7.60
CA ASN A 619 -19.36 -6.73 6.94
C ASN A 619 -20.56 -7.69 6.71
N PHE A 620 -21.48 -7.77 7.66
CA PHE A 620 -22.69 -8.61 7.58
C PHE A 620 -23.85 -7.98 6.78
N GLY A 621 -23.64 -6.83 6.13
CA GLY A 621 -24.70 -6.05 5.47
C GLY A 621 -25.52 -6.81 4.43
N VAL A 622 -24.88 -7.64 3.60
CA VAL A 622 -25.58 -8.46 2.58
C VAL A 622 -26.44 -9.57 3.21
N PRO A 623 -25.93 -10.43 4.11
CA PRO A 623 -26.77 -11.38 4.86
C PRO A 623 -27.94 -10.73 5.60
N ILE A 624 -27.72 -9.59 6.25
CA ILE A 624 -28.77 -8.85 6.97
C ILE A 624 -29.85 -8.35 5.99
N ALA A 625 -29.45 -7.80 4.84
CA ALA A 625 -30.38 -7.36 3.79
C ALA A 625 -31.19 -8.52 3.21
N ILE A 626 -30.58 -9.69 2.98
CA ILE A 626 -31.27 -10.90 2.53
C ILE A 626 -32.30 -11.35 3.59
N PHE A 627 -31.89 -11.46 4.86
CA PHE A 627 -32.76 -11.91 5.95
C PHE A 627 -33.97 -10.99 6.17
N ILE A 628 -33.77 -9.66 6.14
CA ILE A 628 -34.88 -8.69 6.26
C ILE A 628 -35.85 -8.82 5.07
N MET A 629 -35.36 -9.01 3.84
CA MET A 629 -36.23 -9.18 2.68
C MET A 629 -36.99 -10.52 2.68
N ILE A 630 -36.40 -11.59 3.22
CA ILE A 630 -37.11 -12.86 3.48
C ILE A 630 -38.22 -12.67 4.51
N ALA A 631 -37.97 -11.93 5.60
CA ALA A 631 -38.99 -11.65 6.60
C ALA A 631 -40.16 -10.82 6.04
N ILE A 632 -39.89 -9.88 5.13
CA ILE A 632 -40.90 -9.09 4.42
C ILE A 632 -41.69 -9.98 3.43
N ASP A 633 -41.01 -10.82 2.65
CA ASP A 633 -41.64 -11.78 1.73
C ASP A 633 -42.58 -12.76 2.46
N ILE A 634 -42.14 -13.31 3.60
CA ILE A 634 -42.97 -14.18 4.46
C ILE A 634 -44.18 -13.43 5.05
N SER A 635 -44.04 -12.12 5.28
CA SER A 635 -45.13 -11.28 5.82
C SER A 635 -46.18 -10.89 4.77
N ILE A 636 -45.90 -11.09 3.48
CA ILE A 636 -46.80 -10.74 2.35
C ILE A 636 -47.25 -12.03 1.66
N ALA A 637 -48.13 -12.78 2.34
CA ALA A 637 -48.62 -14.08 1.86
C ALA A 637 -49.56 -13.98 0.63
N ASP A 638 -50.15 -12.79 0.39
CA ASP A 638 -51.19 -12.60 -0.63
C ASP A 638 -50.68 -12.48 -2.07
N ALA A 639 -49.37 -12.51 -2.29
CA ALA A 639 -48.74 -12.32 -3.61
C ALA A 639 -47.68 -13.38 -3.90
N TYR A 640 -47.71 -13.94 -5.11
CA TYR A 640 -46.68 -14.88 -5.56
C TYR A 640 -45.32 -14.19 -5.66
N THR A 641 -44.26 -14.88 -5.24
CA THR A 641 -42.86 -14.52 -5.53
C THR A 641 -42.10 -15.77 -5.99
N GLN A 642 -41.18 -15.59 -6.95
CA GLN A 642 -40.38 -16.70 -7.47
C GLN A 642 -39.29 -17.08 -6.45
N LYS A 643 -39.43 -18.24 -5.82
CA LYS A 643 -38.52 -18.75 -4.77
C LYS A 643 -37.55 -19.80 -5.31
N LEU A 644 -36.44 -20.00 -4.58
CA LEU A 644 -35.35 -20.85 -5.03
C LEU A 644 -35.71 -22.36 -4.95
N VAL A 645 -35.44 -23.11 -6.02
CA VAL A 645 -35.65 -24.56 -6.06
C VAL A 645 -34.39 -25.28 -5.58
N VAL A 646 -34.52 -26.08 -4.51
CA VAL A 646 -33.45 -26.92 -3.93
C VAL A 646 -34.00 -28.35 -3.77
N PRO A 647 -33.24 -29.41 -4.13
CA PRO A 647 -33.65 -30.79 -3.83
C PRO A 647 -33.41 -31.14 -2.35
N LYS A 648 -33.96 -32.25 -1.85
CA LYS A 648 -33.89 -32.59 -0.43
C LYS A 648 -32.58 -33.33 -0.09
N GLY A 649 -31.56 -32.57 0.24
CA GLY A 649 -30.23 -33.09 0.59
C GLY A 649 -29.35 -33.31 -0.64
N ILE A 650 -28.55 -34.39 -0.64
CA ILE A 650 -27.51 -34.65 -1.66
C ILE A 650 -28.11 -35.38 -2.87
N GLU A 651 -29.04 -34.71 -3.55
CA GLU A 651 -29.70 -35.17 -4.77
C GLU A 651 -29.35 -34.25 -5.97
N VAL A 652 -29.37 -34.83 -7.17
CA VAL A 652 -29.25 -34.11 -8.45
C VAL A 652 -30.49 -33.21 -8.65
N THR A 653 -30.37 -32.08 -9.37
CA THR A 653 -31.50 -31.16 -9.56
C THR A 653 -32.70 -31.82 -10.28
N ASN A 654 -32.48 -32.86 -11.10
CA ASN A 654 -33.54 -33.71 -11.64
C ASN A 654 -33.16 -35.21 -11.61
N PRO A 655 -33.49 -35.96 -10.54
CA PRO A 655 -33.15 -37.38 -10.39
C PRO A 655 -33.86 -38.33 -11.37
N LYS A 656 -34.85 -37.85 -12.14
CA LYS A 656 -35.53 -38.65 -13.18
C LYS A 656 -34.76 -38.68 -14.50
N GLU A 657 -33.91 -37.67 -14.74
CA GLU A 657 -33.26 -37.50 -16.04
C GLU A 657 -31.85 -38.08 -16.12
N ARG A 658 -31.07 -38.04 -15.01
CA ARG A 658 -29.67 -38.49 -14.99
C ARG A 658 -29.19 -38.92 -13.61
N GLY A 659 -28.05 -39.61 -13.57
CA GLY A 659 -27.33 -39.95 -12.34
C GLY A 659 -26.30 -38.92 -11.88
N TRP A 660 -25.54 -39.30 -10.84
CA TRP A 660 -24.33 -38.60 -10.36
C TRP A 660 -23.05 -38.96 -11.14
N ILE A 661 -23.02 -40.07 -11.88
CA ILE A 661 -21.88 -40.50 -12.69
C ILE A 661 -22.38 -40.67 -14.13
N ILE A 662 -21.79 -39.93 -15.06
CA ILE A 662 -22.18 -39.92 -16.46
C ILE A 662 -21.36 -40.94 -17.25
N ASN A 663 -22.01 -41.75 -18.07
CA ASN A 663 -21.32 -42.59 -19.05
C ASN A 663 -20.82 -41.74 -20.24
N PRO A 664 -19.51 -41.64 -20.52
CA PRO A 664 -19.00 -40.86 -21.66
C PRO A 664 -19.42 -41.41 -23.04
N MET A 665 -19.99 -42.62 -23.11
CA MET A 665 -20.54 -43.18 -24.35
C MET A 665 -22.01 -42.80 -24.60
N GLY A 666 -22.74 -42.26 -23.61
CA GLY A 666 -24.19 -42.03 -23.69
C GLY A 666 -24.96 -42.54 -22.47
N GLU A 667 -26.00 -41.83 -22.01
CA GLU A 667 -26.94 -42.35 -20.99
C GLU A 667 -28.23 -42.90 -21.61
N LYS A 668 -28.86 -42.16 -22.55
CA LYS A 668 -30.13 -42.55 -23.21
C LYS A 668 -29.98 -42.77 -24.72
N LYS A 669 -28.92 -42.22 -25.33
CA LYS A 669 -28.53 -42.36 -26.74
C LYS A 669 -27.03 -42.51 -26.85
N ASP A 670 -26.56 -43.31 -27.81
CA ASP A 670 -25.13 -43.39 -28.15
C ASP A 670 -24.59 -42.03 -28.58
N PHE A 671 -23.49 -41.59 -27.96
CA PHE A 671 -22.89 -40.29 -28.22
C PHE A 671 -22.07 -40.32 -29.53
N PRO A 672 -22.25 -39.38 -30.48
CA PRO A 672 -21.57 -39.46 -31.78
C PRO A 672 -20.05 -39.36 -31.68
N ALA A 673 -19.32 -40.35 -32.20
CA ALA A 673 -17.85 -40.39 -32.13
C ALA A 673 -17.16 -39.16 -32.77
N TRP A 674 -17.75 -38.57 -33.82
CA TRP A 674 -17.23 -37.32 -34.40
C TRP A 674 -17.36 -36.13 -33.43
N MET A 675 -18.43 -36.11 -32.62
CA MET A 675 -18.67 -35.07 -31.62
C MET A 675 -17.67 -35.17 -30.45
N MET A 676 -17.23 -36.39 -30.10
CA MET A 676 -16.18 -36.60 -29.09
C MET A 676 -14.89 -35.85 -29.47
N GLY A 677 -14.52 -35.87 -30.75
CA GLY A 677 -13.41 -35.07 -31.28
C GLY A 677 -13.75 -33.57 -31.39
N ALA A 678 -14.95 -33.24 -31.89
CA ALA A 678 -15.38 -31.85 -32.05
C ALA A 678 -15.45 -31.07 -30.72
N CYS A 679 -15.70 -31.75 -29.58
CA CYS A 679 -15.67 -31.17 -28.25
C CYS A 679 -14.35 -30.47 -27.88
N CYS A 680 -13.25 -30.71 -28.60
CA CYS A 680 -12.01 -29.96 -28.46
C CYS A 680 -12.20 -28.44 -28.67
N VAL A 681 -13.09 -28.02 -29.59
CA VAL A 681 -13.36 -26.60 -29.89
C VAL A 681 -14.04 -25.87 -28.71
N PRO A 682 -15.19 -26.34 -28.16
CA PRO A 682 -15.75 -25.76 -26.95
C PRO A 682 -14.82 -25.89 -25.73
N ALA A 683 -14.03 -26.97 -25.62
CA ALA A 683 -13.03 -27.09 -24.54
C ALA A 683 -11.93 -26.03 -24.62
N LEU A 684 -11.44 -25.71 -25.82
CA LEU A 684 -10.48 -24.60 -25.99
C LEU A 684 -11.09 -23.25 -25.57
N LEU A 685 -12.37 -23.02 -25.87
CA LEU A 685 -13.06 -21.81 -25.43
C LEU A 685 -13.23 -21.75 -23.90
N VAL A 686 -13.69 -22.84 -23.26
CA VAL A 686 -13.82 -22.91 -21.79
C VAL A 686 -12.45 -22.82 -21.12
N PHE A 687 -11.40 -23.38 -21.72
CA PHE A 687 -10.03 -23.21 -21.23
C PHE A 687 -9.61 -21.74 -21.23
N ILE A 688 -9.81 -21.02 -22.35
CA ILE A 688 -9.46 -19.59 -22.45
C ILE A 688 -10.27 -18.76 -21.44
N LEU A 689 -11.56 -19.06 -21.23
CA LEU A 689 -12.39 -18.43 -20.20
C LEU A 689 -11.80 -18.61 -18.80
N ILE A 690 -11.56 -19.87 -18.39
CA ILE A 690 -11.05 -20.20 -17.06
C ILE A 690 -9.62 -19.66 -16.86
N PHE A 691 -8.77 -19.71 -17.90
CA PHE A 691 -7.43 -19.14 -17.91
C PHE A 691 -7.48 -17.63 -17.66
N MET A 692 -8.24 -16.88 -18.46
CA MET A 692 -8.31 -15.42 -18.33
C MET A 692 -8.88 -15.00 -16.98
N GLU A 693 -10.00 -15.57 -16.51
CA GLU A 693 -10.56 -15.25 -15.20
C GLU A 693 -9.60 -15.58 -14.04
N SER A 694 -8.96 -16.75 -14.08
CA SER A 694 -8.16 -17.22 -12.95
C SER A 694 -6.78 -16.56 -12.89
N GLN A 695 -6.12 -16.34 -14.02
CA GLN A 695 -4.82 -15.66 -14.07
C GLN A 695 -4.95 -14.18 -13.72
N ILE A 696 -5.97 -13.48 -14.25
CA ILE A 696 -6.26 -12.07 -13.85
C ILE A 696 -6.59 -12.00 -12.35
N THR A 697 -7.36 -12.95 -11.83
CA THR A 697 -7.65 -12.98 -10.38
C THR A 697 -6.39 -13.20 -9.55
N THR A 698 -5.48 -14.08 -9.98
CA THR A 698 -4.20 -14.32 -9.29
C THR A 698 -3.35 -13.05 -9.30
N LEU A 699 -3.19 -12.36 -10.44
CA LEU A 699 -2.51 -11.06 -10.54
C LEU A 699 -3.07 -10.02 -9.58
N ILE A 700 -4.40 -9.82 -9.59
CA ILE A 700 -5.08 -8.83 -8.73
C ILE A 700 -4.94 -9.19 -7.25
N VAL A 701 -4.87 -10.49 -6.91
CA VAL A 701 -4.63 -10.97 -5.55
C VAL A 701 -3.18 -10.76 -5.11
N SER A 702 -2.21 -11.07 -5.96
CA SER A 702 -0.77 -11.03 -5.65
C SER A 702 -0.08 -9.69 -5.94
N LYS A 703 -0.83 -8.58 -6.05
CA LYS A 703 -0.25 -7.26 -6.31
C LYS A 703 0.80 -6.89 -5.25
N PRO A 704 1.94 -6.28 -5.64
CA PRO A 704 3.01 -5.87 -4.70
C PRO A 704 2.50 -4.91 -3.61
N GLU A 705 1.54 -4.05 -3.96
CA GLU A 705 0.76 -3.17 -3.07
C GLU A 705 0.30 -3.86 -1.75
N ARG A 706 0.04 -5.17 -1.79
CA ARG A 706 -0.54 -5.95 -0.68
C ARG A 706 0.50 -6.61 0.23
N LYS A 707 1.80 -6.52 -0.08
CA LYS A 707 2.91 -7.05 0.73
C LYS A 707 2.75 -8.54 1.10
N MET A 708 2.35 -9.37 0.14
CA MET A 708 2.33 -10.82 0.30
C MET A 708 3.76 -11.38 0.23
N ILE A 709 4.05 -12.41 1.03
CA ILE A 709 5.42 -12.88 1.33
C ILE A 709 5.63 -14.32 0.83
N LYS A 710 4.65 -15.22 1.02
CA LYS A 710 4.81 -16.67 0.73
C LYS A 710 4.72 -17.02 -0.78
N GLY A 711 4.44 -16.03 -1.63
CA GLY A 711 4.38 -16.16 -3.09
C GLY A 711 3.08 -16.76 -3.64
N SER A 712 2.79 -16.42 -4.90
CA SER A 712 1.60 -16.86 -5.65
C SER A 712 2.00 -17.71 -6.85
N GLY A 713 1.43 -18.91 -6.97
CA GLY A 713 1.66 -19.77 -8.14
C GLY A 713 0.67 -19.51 -9.26
N PHE A 714 1.17 -19.47 -10.49
CA PHE A 714 0.38 -19.18 -11.69
C PHE A 714 0.24 -20.39 -12.61
N HIS A 715 1.21 -21.32 -12.58
CA HIS A 715 1.21 -22.54 -13.38
C HIS A 715 0.51 -23.69 -12.66
N PHE A 716 0.84 -23.89 -11.38
CA PHE A 716 0.28 -25.00 -10.60
C PHE A 716 -1.21 -24.82 -10.30
N ASP A 717 -1.65 -23.62 -9.96
CA ASP A 717 -3.06 -23.34 -9.64
C ASP A 717 -3.96 -23.48 -10.87
N LEU A 718 -3.44 -23.14 -12.06
CA LEU A 718 -4.11 -23.38 -13.33
C LEU A 718 -4.28 -24.87 -13.61
N LEU A 719 -3.22 -25.66 -13.43
CA LEU A 719 -3.25 -27.11 -13.62
C LEU A 719 -4.28 -27.74 -12.66
N LEU A 720 -4.16 -27.43 -11.37
CA LEU A 720 -5.02 -27.95 -10.31
C LEU A 720 -6.50 -27.65 -10.60
N LEU A 721 -6.83 -26.37 -10.85
CA LEU A 721 -8.20 -25.92 -11.06
C LEU A 721 -8.84 -26.51 -12.32
N VAL A 722 -8.15 -26.49 -13.47
CA VAL A 722 -8.71 -27.02 -14.73
C VAL A 722 -8.78 -28.55 -14.72
N THR A 723 -7.76 -29.25 -14.18
CA THR A 723 -7.79 -30.71 -14.06
C THR A 723 -8.91 -31.18 -13.14
N MET A 724 -9.13 -30.48 -12.01
CA MET A 724 -10.28 -30.75 -11.15
C MET A 724 -11.60 -30.49 -11.86
N GLY A 725 -11.76 -29.36 -12.54
CA GLY A 725 -12.94 -29.07 -13.35
C GLY A 725 -13.25 -30.19 -14.36
N GLY A 726 -12.24 -30.68 -15.06
CA GLY A 726 -12.37 -31.81 -15.99
C GLY A 726 -12.82 -33.11 -15.32
N ILE A 727 -12.22 -33.48 -14.18
CA ILE A 727 -12.59 -34.69 -13.41
C ILE A 727 -14.02 -34.57 -12.87
N PHE A 728 -14.39 -33.43 -12.27
CA PHE A 728 -15.74 -33.19 -11.75
C PHE A 728 -16.78 -33.10 -12.88
N SER A 729 -16.37 -32.88 -14.12
CA SER A 729 -17.23 -32.97 -15.30
C SER A 729 -17.78 -34.38 -15.56
N ILE A 730 -17.11 -35.45 -15.10
CA ILE A 730 -17.61 -36.84 -15.15
C ILE A 730 -18.78 -37.03 -14.17
N PHE A 731 -18.82 -36.24 -13.09
CA PHE A 731 -19.87 -36.27 -12.07
C PHE A 731 -21.04 -35.31 -12.37
N GLY A 732 -21.10 -34.74 -13.57
CA GLY A 732 -22.17 -33.81 -13.97
C GLY A 732 -22.23 -32.54 -13.12
N MET A 733 -21.05 -32.07 -12.69
CA MET A 733 -20.88 -30.86 -11.92
C MET A 733 -20.40 -29.69 -12.80
N PRO A 734 -20.69 -28.43 -12.40
CA PRO A 734 -20.13 -27.26 -13.06
C PRO A 734 -18.60 -27.22 -13.01
N TRP A 735 -18.01 -26.71 -14.09
CA TRP A 735 -16.64 -26.17 -14.06
C TRP A 735 -16.66 -24.86 -13.29
N LEU A 736 -15.59 -24.53 -12.57
CA LEU A 736 -15.49 -23.34 -11.75
C LEU A 736 -14.20 -22.58 -12.09
N SER A 737 -14.14 -21.28 -11.80
CA SER A 737 -12.95 -20.43 -11.97
C SER A 737 -12.58 -19.74 -10.66
N ALA A 738 -11.37 -19.17 -10.56
CA ALA A 738 -11.01 -18.36 -9.40
C ALA A 738 -11.77 -17.03 -9.46
N ALA A 739 -12.70 -16.82 -8.52
CA ALA A 739 -13.66 -15.74 -8.60
C ALA A 739 -13.09 -14.42 -8.06
N THR A 740 -12.93 -13.42 -8.93
CA THR A 740 -12.18 -12.19 -8.65
C THR A 740 -12.69 -11.43 -7.43
N VAL A 741 -13.98 -11.10 -7.40
CA VAL A 741 -14.58 -10.30 -6.31
C VAL A 741 -14.47 -11.04 -4.96
N ARG A 742 -14.75 -12.34 -4.93
CA ARG A 742 -14.66 -13.18 -3.71
C ARG A 742 -13.22 -13.29 -3.20
N SER A 743 -12.26 -13.50 -4.10
CA SER A 743 -10.85 -13.61 -3.74
C SER A 743 -10.28 -12.28 -3.25
N VAL A 744 -10.70 -11.15 -3.84
CA VAL A 744 -10.30 -9.81 -3.38
C VAL A 744 -10.92 -9.46 -2.02
N THR A 745 -12.22 -9.73 -1.79
CA THR A 745 -12.82 -9.49 -0.46
C THR A 745 -12.24 -10.40 0.62
N HIS A 746 -11.82 -11.61 0.26
CA HIS A 746 -11.14 -12.54 1.16
C HIS A 746 -9.76 -12.03 1.58
N VAL A 747 -8.91 -11.62 0.63
CA VAL A 747 -7.63 -10.96 0.95
C VAL A 747 -7.86 -9.74 1.83
N ASN A 748 -8.81 -8.87 1.47
CA ASN A 748 -9.11 -7.65 2.23
C ASN A 748 -9.64 -7.92 3.66
N ALA A 749 -10.21 -9.10 3.93
CA ALA A 749 -10.60 -9.52 5.28
C ALA A 749 -9.41 -10.06 6.10
N LEU A 750 -8.37 -10.56 5.43
CA LEU A 750 -7.11 -11.06 5.99
C LEU A 750 -6.01 -9.99 6.06
N THR A 751 -6.23 -8.80 5.48
CA THR A 751 -5.29 -7.67 5.54
C THR A 751 -5.22 -7.05 6.93
N VAL A 752 -4.01 -6.81 7.41
CA VAL A 752 -3.73 -6.00 8.61
C VAL A 752 -3.40 -4.57 8.16
N MET A 753 -4.14 -3.60 8.70
CA MET A 753 -3.97 -2.17 8.42
C MET A 753 -3.32 -1.48 9.61
N SER A 754 -2.32 -0.63 9.34
CA SER A 754 -1.66 0.19 10.36
C SER A 754 -2.63 1.15 11.06
N LYS A 755 -2.35 1.45 12.34
CA LYS A 755 -3.17 2.29 13.22
C LYS A 755 -2.98 3.81 13.01
N GLY A 756 -2.17 4.23 12.03
CA GLY A 756 -1.89 5.64 11.75
C GLY A 756 -3.07 6.42 11.13
N PRO A 757 -2.96 7.77 11.03
CA PRO A 757 -4.05 8.65 10.56
C PRO A 757 -4.45 8.41 9.10
N LYS A 758 -3.53 7.88 8.28
CA LYS A 758 -3.84 7.21 7.01
C LYS A 758 -3.52 5.72 7.20
N PRO A 759 -4.52 4.82 7.17
CA PRO A 759 -4.27 3.39 7.38
C PRO A 759 -3.60 2.78 6.14
N VAL A 760 -2.33 2.40 6.29
CA VAL A 760 -1.53 1.73 5.23
C VAL A 760 -1.57 0.21 5.44
N ILE A 761 -1.50 -0.56 4.36
CA ILE A 761 -1.36 -2.02 4.42
C ILE A 761 -0.02 -2.38 5.08
N GLU A 762 -0.09 -3.14 6.17
CA GLU A 762 1.07 -3.66 6.89
C GLU A 762 1.49 -5.02 6.29
N LYS A 763 0.56 -5.98 6.30
CA LYS A 763 0.71 -7.35 5.77
C LYS A 763 -0.65 -8.01 5.54
N VAL A 764 -0.67 -9.12 4.79
CA VAL A 764 -1.83 -10.02 4.65
C VAL A 764 -1.55 -11.33 5.39
N VAL A 765 -2.54 -11.85 6.13
CA VAL A 765 -2.44 -13.17 6.77
C VAL A 765 -2.68 -14.27 5.72
N GLU A 766 -1.60 -14.79 5.17
CA GLU A 766 -1.63 -15.90 4.19
C GLU A 766 -1.78 -17.26 4.90
N GLN A 767 -2.88 -17.97 4.63
CA GLN A 767 -3.22 -19.24 5.31
C GLN A 767 -4.20 -20.08 4.47
N ARG A 768 -4.40 -21.36 4.85
CA ARG A 768 -5.29 -22.33 4.15
C ARG A 768 -6.64 -22.55 4.82
N ILE A 769 -6.73 -22.28 6.13
CA ILE A 769 -7.82 -22.69 6.99
C ILE A 769 -9.15 -22.03 6.62
N SER A 770 -9.15 -20.74 6.25
CA SER A 770 -10.40 -20.03 5.96
C SER A 770 -11.09 -20.53 4.69
N GLY A 771 -10.36 -20.70 3.60
CA GLY A 771 -10.90 -21.22 2.33
C GLY A 771 -11.44 -22.65 2.50
N LEU A 772 -10.69 -23.49 3.23
CA LEU A 772 -11.10 -24.85 3.57
C LEU A 772 -12.40 -24.89 4.38
N ILE A 773 -12.51 -24.08 5.44
CA ILE A 773 -13.72 -24.02 6.28
C ILE A 773 -14.90 -23.39 5.51
N VAL A 774 -14.67 -22.36 4.68
CA VAL A 774 -15.71 -21.78 3.82
C VAL A 774 -16.26 -22.80 2.83
N ALA A 775 -15.39 -23.57 2.17
CA ALA A 775 -15.81 -24.61 1.22
C ALA A 775 -16.57 -25.75 1.92
N LEU A 776 -16.15 -26.16 3.12
CA LEU A 776 -16.87 -27.11 3.95
C LEU A 776 -18.26 -26.58 4.35
N LEU A 777 -18.33 -25.34 4.85
CA LEU A 777 -19.60 -24.72 5.27
C LEU A 777 -20.59 -24.58 4.11
N VAL A 778 -20.15 -24.19 2.90
CA VAL A 778 -20.99 -24.11 1.69
C VAL A 778 -21.57 -25.48 1.31
N GLY A 779 -20.84 -26.58 1.54
CA GLY A 779 -21.36 -27.94 1.39
C GLY A 779 -22.41 -28.28 2.45
N VAL A 780 -22.16 -27.93 3.71
CA VAL A 780 -23.10 -28.13 4.82
C VAL A 780 -24.39 -27.31 4.64
N SER A 781 -24.32 -26.14 3.98
CA SER A 781 -25.51 -25.32 3.67
C SER A 781 -26.61 -26.06 2.91
N ILE A 782 -26.30 -27.15 2.20
CA ILE A 782 -27.32 -27.95 1.47
C ILE A 782 -28.34 -28.56 2.44
N PHE A 783 -27.93 -28.90 3.67
CA PHE A 783 -28.85 -29.36 4.72
C PHE A 783 -29.74 -28.25 5.29
N MET A 784 -29.50 -26.98 4.90
CA MET A 784 -30.35 -25.83 5.23
C MET A 784 -31.45 -25.58 4.17
N GLU A 785 -31.77 -26.58 3.34
CA GLU A 785 -32.85 -26.58 2.33
C GLU A 785 -34.16 -25.89 2.77
N PRO A 786 -34.69 -26.10 4.00
CA PRO A 786 -35.91 -25.44 4.44
C PRO A 786 -35.80 -23.92 4.49
N ILE A 787 -34.60 -23.39 4.79
CA ILE A 787 -34.32 -21.95 4.84
C ILE A 787 -34.02 -21.43 3.42
N LEU A 788 -33.25 -22.19 2.63
CA LEU A 788 -32.89 -21.82 1.25
C LEU A 788 -34.12 -21.68 0.34
N LYS A 789 -35.16 -22.48 0.56
CA LYS A 789 -36.44 -22.39 -0.17
C LYS A 789 -37.29 -21.17 0.18
N MET A 790 -37.02 -20.50 1.31
CA MET A 790 -37.72 -19.26 1.67
C MET A 790 -37.11 -18.02 0.99
N ILE A 791 -35.98 -18.17 0.28
CA ILE A 791 -35.30 -17.05 -0.38
C ILE A 791 -36.00 -16.71 -1.70
N PRO A 792 -36.60 -15.50 -1.85
CA PRO A 792 -37.10 -15.05 -3.14
C PRO A 792 -35.93 -14.65 -4.06
N MET A 793 -35.95 -15.11 -5.31
CA MET A 793 -34.89 -14.83 -6.29
C MET A 793 -34.72 -13.33 -6.58
N THR A 794 -35.78 -12.55 -6.36
CA THR A 794 -35.82 -11.10 -6.52
C THR A 794 -34.95 -10.35 -5.50
N ALA A 795 -34.83 -10.85 -4.27
CA ALA A 795 -33.88 -10.32 -3.29
C ALA A 795 -32.43 -10.60 -3.72
N LEU A 796 -32.16 -11.78 -4.29
CA LEU A 796 -30.84 -12.13 -4.83
C LEU A 796 -30.44 -11.23 -6.02
N PHE A 797 -31.40 -10.79 -6.84
CA PHE A 797 -31.16 -9.76 -7.86
C PHE A 797 -30.74 -8.42 -7.24
N GLY A 798 -31.28 -8.04 -6.08
CA GLY A 798 -30.81 -6.88 -5.32
C GLY A 798 -29.35 -7.02 -4.85
N VAL A 799 -28.93 -8.24 -4.49
CA VAL A 799 -27.53 -8.55 -4.16
C VAL A 799 -26.63 -8.53 -5.40
N PHE A 800 -27.12 -8.94 -6.58
CA PHE A 800 -26.39 -8.76 -7.85
C PHE A 800 -26.21 -7.28 -8.22
N LEU A 801 -27.23 -6.43 -8.05
CA LEU A 801 -27.10 -4.97 -8.23
C LEU A 801 -26.05 -4.38 -7.27
N TYR A 802 -26.08 -4.80 -6.00
CA TYR A 802 -25.08 -4.42 -5.01
C TYR A 802 -23.67 -4.86 -5.43
N MET A 803 -23.47 -6.12 -5.84
CA MET A 803 -22.15 -6.60 -6.25
C MET A 803 -21.64 -5.88 -7.50
N GLY A 804 -22.49 -5.66 -8.51
CA GLY A 804 -22.11 -4.95 -9.74
C GLY A 804 -21.77 -3.47 -9.53
N ILE A 805 -22.45 -2.76 -8.62
CA ILE A 805 -22.11 -1.36 -8.28
C ILE A 805 -20.87 -1.30 -7.37
N THR A 806 -20.75 -2.22 -6.41
CA THR A 806 -19.61 -2.19 -5.47
C THR A 806 -18.28 -2.61 -6.09
N SER A 807 -18.27 -3.38 -7.18
CA SER A 807 -17.06 -3.76 -7.92
C SER A 807 -16.45 -2.66 -8.79
N LEU A 808 -17.19 -1.57 -9.08
CA LEU A 808 -16.65 -0.37 -9.75
C LEU A 808 -15.74 0.47 -8.84
N SER A 809 -15.91 0.33 -7.52
CA SER A 809 -15.22 1.11 -6.50
C SER A 809 -13.77 0.64 -6.34
N GLY A 810 -12.80 1.49 -6.71
CA GLY A 810 -11.37 1.17 -6.70
C GLY A 810 -10.81 0.70 -8.06
N VAL A 811 -11.51 0.99 -9.16
CA VAL A 811 -11.01 0.78 -10.53
C VAL A 811 -10.59 2.15 -11.11
N GLN A 812 -9.32 2.33 -11.44
CA GLN A 812 -8.78 3.65 -11.85
C GLN A 812 -9.41 4.13 -13.16
N MET A 813 -9.83 3.24 -14.08
CA MET A 813 -10.61 3.60 -15.26
C MET A 813 -11.99 4.18 -14.89
N TRP A 814 -12.65 3.70 -13.83
CA TRP A 814 -13.93 4.25 -13.38
C TRP A 814 -13.74 5.65 -12.79
N ASP A 815 -12.75 5.81 -11.91
CA ASP A 815 -12.42 7.11 -11.31
C ASP A 815 -11.99 8.12 -12.39
N ARG A 816 -11.16 7.70 -13.35
CA ARG A 816 -10.78 8.52 -14.52
C ARG A 816 -11.94 8.80 -15.48
N MET A 817 -13.00 7.98 -15.50
CA MET A 817 -14.22 8.24 -16.26
C MET A 817 -15.10 9.28 -15.56
N LEU A 818 -15.15 9.29 -14.22
CA LEU A 818 -15.76 10.41 -13.46
C LEU A 818 -14.98 11.71 -13.69
N LEU A 819 -13.65 11.66 -13.79
CA LEU A 819 -12.81 12.81 -14.15
C LEU A 819 -13.02 13.35 -15.58
N LEU A 820 -13.78 12.70 -16.47
CA LEU A 820 -14.23 13.32 -17.73
C LEU A 820 -15.31 14.39 -17.50
N ILE A 821 -16.02 14.33 -16.37
CA ILE A 821 -17.13 15.22 -16.01
C ILE A 821 -16.72 16.19 -14.88
N THR A 822 -15.76 15.78 -14.04
CA THR A 822 -15.21 16.63 -12.97
C THR A 822 -14.36 17.77 -13.51
N PRO A 823 -14.58 19.05 -13.10
CA PRO A 823 -13.75 20.15 -13.55
C PRO A 823 -12.35 20.13 -12.91
N LYS A 824 -11.32 20.56 -13.67
CA LYS A 824 -9.89 20.42 -13.35
C LYS A 824 -9.47 20.83 -11.92
N LYS A 825 -10.18 21.79 -11.30
CA LYS A 825 -9.92 22.24 -9.91
C LYS A 825 -10.07 21.12 -8.86
N TYR A 826 -10.85 20.07 -9.13
CA TYR A 826 -11.13 18.97 -8.20
C TYR A 826 -10.40 17.67 -8.58
N HIS A 827 -9.32 17.75 -9.36
CA HIS A 827 -8.50 16.57 -9.67
C HIS A 827 -7.75 16.08 -8.41
N PRO A 828 -7.60 14.77 -8.21
CA PRO A 828 -6.82 14.22 -7.11
C PRO A 828 -5.32 14.50 -7.31
N SER A 829 -4.55 14.42 -6.22
CA SER A 829 -3.09 14.58 -6.22
C SER A 829 -2.33 13.37 -6.79
N ASP A 830 -3.01 12.44 -7.47
CA ASP A 830 -2.43 11.20 -7.97
C ASP A 830 -1.50 11.44 -9.18
N PRO A 831 -0.48 10.58 -9.43
CA PRO A 831 0.48 10.77 -10.53
C PRO A 831 -0.16 10.89 -11.91
N TYR A 832 -1.24 10.15 -12.18
CA TYR A 832 -1.95 10.17 -13.47
C TYR A 832 -2.75 11.46 -13.71
N ALA A 833 -3.11 12.19 -12.64
CA ALA A 833 -3.87 13.43 -12.71
C ALA A 833 -2.97 14.69 -12.64
N THR A 834 -1.78 14.55 -12.04
CA THR A 834 -0.81 15.63 -11.82
C THR A 834 0.31 15.67 -12.87
N ARG A 835 0.94 14.54 -13.19
CA ARG A 835 2.11 14.48 -14.10
C ARG A 835 1.73 14.33 -15.59
N VAL A 836 0.52 13.90 -15.91
CA VAL A 836 0.04 13.70 -17.29
C VAL A 836 -0.82 14.87 -17.76
N LYS A 837 -0.63 15.31 -19.00
CA LYS A 837 -1.45 16.38 -19.60
C LYS A 837 -2.92 15.94 -19.65
N THR A 838 -3.84 16.80 -19.19
CA THR A 838 -5.25 16.43 -18.97
C THR A 838 -5.94 15.88 -20.23
N LEU A 839 -5.65 16.47 -21.41
CA LEU A 839 -6.15 15.96 -22.71
C LEU A 839 -5.59 14.57 -23.09
N ARG A 840 -4.36 14.23 -22.69
CA ARG A 840 -3.77 12.88 -22.89
C ARG A 840 -4.46 11.87 -21.98
N MET A 841 -4.72 12.22 -20.72
CA MET A 841 -5.51 11.39 -19.79
C MET A 841 -6.92 11.10 -20.35
N HIS A 842 -7.63 12.12 -20.85
CA HIS A 842 -8.96 11.95 -21.46
C HIS A 842 -8.92 11.17 -22.78
N LEU A 843 -7.86 11.31 -23.60
CA LEU A 843 -7.69 10.49 -24.80
C LEU A 843 -7.49 9.01 -24.46
N PHE A 844 -6.72 8.70 -23.41
CA PHE A 844 -6.50 7.34 -22.93
C PHE A 844 -7.82 6.71 -22.45
N THR A 845 -8.61 7.42 -21.64
CA THR A 845 -9.90 6.90 -21.15
C THR A 845 -10.93 6.79 -22.26
N LEU A 846 -10.93 7.68 -23.26
CA LEU A 846 -11.77 7.56 -24.45
C LEU A 846 -11.48 6.27 -25.22
N VAL A 847 -10.20 5.90 -25.39
CA VAL A 847 -9.82 4.62 -26.00
C VAL A 847 -10.28 3.44 -25.16
N GLN A 848 -10.14 3.48 -23.83
CA GLN A 848 -10.69 2.43 -22.96
C GLN A 848 -12.22 2.29 -23.07
N ILE A 849 -12.95 3.40 -23.16
CA ILE A 849 -14.42 3.43 -23.34
C ILE A 849 -14.81 2.84 -24.70
N VAL A 850 -14.07 3.12 -25.78
CA VAL A 850 -14.29 2.49 -27.09
C VAL A 850 -14.05 0.98 -27.04
N CYS A 851 -12.97 0.52 -26.38
CA CYS A 851 -12.71 -0.91 -26.19
C CYS A 851 -13.85 -1.59 -25.40
N LEU A 852 -14.31 -0.96 -24.32
CA LEU A 852 -15.45 -1.42 -23.51
C LEU A 852 -16.74 -1.48 -24.34
N ALA A 853 -17.01 -0.50 -25.19
CA ALA A 853 -18.18 -0.47 -26.07
C ALA A 853 -18.14 -1.58 -27.13
N VAL A 854 -16.96 -1.89 -27.70
CA VAL A 854 -16.78 -3.03 -28.62
C VAL A 854 -17.02 -4.36 -27.91
N LEU A 855 -16.44 -4.55 -26.71
CA LEU A 855 -16.68 -5.74 -25.88
C LEU A 855 -18.15 -5.89 -25.49
N TRP A 856 -18.84 -4.78 -25.20
CA TRP A 856 -20.27 -4.75 -24.92
C TRP A 856 -21.11 -5.15 -26.14
N ALA A 857 -20.81 -4.61 -27.33
CA ALA A 857 -21.49 -4.97 -28.57
C ALA A 857 -21.34 -6.48 -28.89
N VAL A 858 -20.14 -7.03 -28.69
CA VAL A 858 -19.87 -8.48 -28.84
C VAL A 858 -20.68 -9.28 -27.81
N LYS A 859 -20.68 -8.88 -26.53
CA LYS A 859 -21.47 -9.51 -25.45
C LYS A 859 -22.97 -9.56 -25.75
N MET A 860 -23.51 -8.53 -26.40
CA MET A 860 -24.94 -8.39 -26.73
C MET A 860 -25.32 -9.11 -28.04
N SER A 861 -24.34 -9.60 -28.80
CA SER A 861 -24.53 -10.36 -30.04
C SER A 861 -24.56 -11.89 -29.79
N PRO A 862 -25.03 -12.71 -30.74
CA PRO A 862 -24.86 -14.16 -30.68
C PRO A 862 -23.38 -14.61 -30.71
N PHE A 863 -22.45 -13.72 -31.03
CA PHE A 863 -21.01 -13.96 -30.94
C PHE A 863 -20.44 -13.65 -29.54
N SER A 864 -21.27 -13.62 -28.50
CA SER A 864 -20.85 -13.40 -27.09
C SER A 864 -19.75 -14.37 -26.64
N LEU A 865 -19.73 -15.59 -27.17
CA LEU A 865 -18.67 -16.59 -26.99
C LEU A 865 -17.28 -16.10 -27.46
N ALA A 866 -17.20 -15.14 -28.38
CA ALA A 866 -15.93 -14.58 -28.87
C ALA A 866 -15.30 -13.54 -27.92
N LEU A 867 -16.01 -13.10 -26.88
CA LEU A 867 -15.58 -12.07 -25.92
C LEU A 867 -14.15 -12.27 -25.38
N PRO A 868 -13.66 -13.49 -25.04
CA PRO A 868 -12.30 -13.66 -24.54
C PRO A 868 -11.22 -13.36 -25.58
N PHE A 869 -11.46 -13.67 -26.85
CA PHE A 869 -10.54 -13.34 -27.95
C PHE A 869 -10.49 -11.83 -28.20
N VAL A 870 -11.63 -11.15 -28.10
CA VAL A 870 -11.72 -9.68 -28.21
C VAL A 870 -11.05 -9.00 -27.01
N LEU A 871 -11.12 -9.59 -25.82
CA LEU A 871 -10.37 -9.13 -24.65
C LEU A 871 -8.85 -9.34 -24.83
N ILE A 872 -8.42 -10.50 -25.34
CA ILE A 872 -7.00 -10.74 -25.65
C ILE A 872 -6.49 -9.74 -26.71
N LEU A 873 -7.33 -9.32 -27.66
CA LEU A 873 -6.99 -8.31 -28.67
C LEU A 873 -6.72 -6.90 -28.08
N THR A 874 -7.16 -6.58 -26.85
CA THR A 874 -6.80 -5.30 -26.21
C THR A 874 -5.33 -5.26 -25.77
N ILE A 875 -4.67 -6.42 -25.60
CA ILE A 875 -3.26 -6.52 -25.20
C ILE A 875 -2.32 -5.98 -26.29
N PRO A 876 -2.32 -6.48 -27.55
CA PRO A 876 -1.48 -5.91 -28.60
C PRO A 876 -1.89 -4.46 -28.95
N LEU A 877 -3.16 -4.08 -28.76
CA LEU A 877 -3.60 -2.69 -28.88
C LEU A 877 -2.89 -1.78 -27.85
N ARG A 878 -2.85 -2.18 -26.57
CA ARG A 878 -2.10 -1.48 -25.51
C ARG A 878 -0.61 -1.40 -25.87
N MET A 879 0.00 -2.48 -26.35
CA MET A 879 1.40 -2.48 -26.77
C MET A 879 1.67 -1.53 -27.94
N LEU A 880 0.72 -1.38 -28.89
CA LEU A 880 0.81 -0.45 -30.02
C LEU A 880 0.62 1.02 -29.61
N MET A 881 -0.12 1.30 -28.53
CA MET A 881 -0.31 2.65 -28.00
C MET A 881 0.97 3.21 -27.38
N THR A 882 1.77 2.36 -26.72
CA THR A 882 3.09 2.72 -26.17
C THR A 882 4.02 3.19 -27.29
N GLY A 883 4.64 4.36 -27.13
CA GLY A 883 5.61 4.93 -28.06
C GLY A 883 5.00 5.61 -29.29
N ARG A 884 3.83 5.20 -29.79
CA ARG A 884 3.13 5.89 -30.90
C ARG A 884 2.17 6.99 -30.45
N LEU A 885 1.40 6.75 -29.39
CA LEU A 885 0.36 7.68 -28.90
C LEU A 885 0.67 8.29 -27.54
N PHE A 886 1.48 7.61 -26.73
CA PHE A 886 1.87 8.04 -25.38
C PHE A 886 3.37 7.78 -25.17
N THR A 887 4.03 8.67 -24.43
CA THR A 887 5.43 8.47 -24.04
C THR A 887 5.54 7.30 -23.03
N PRO A 888 6.72 6.66 -22.87
CA PRO A 888 6.91 5.65 -21.82
C PRO A 888 6.59 6.20 -20.43
N LEU A 889 6.91 7.47 -20.14
CA LEU A 889 6.57 8.15 -18.89
C LEU A 889 5.04 8.31 -18.71
N GLU A 890 4.33 8.78 -19.75
CA GLU A 890 2.86 8.89 -19.70
C GLU A 890 2.21 7.52 -19.49
N MET A 891 2.74 6.46 -20.11
CA MET A 891 2.26 5.09 -19.92
C MET A 891 2.59 4.55 -18.51
N LYS A 892 3.79 4.81 -17.95
CA LYS A 892 4.14 4.48 -16.55
C LYS A 892 3.16 5.18 -15.58
N CYS A 893 2.79 6.44 -15.85
CA CYS A 893 1.79 7.15 -15.05
C CYS A 893 0.35 6.60 -15.19
N LEU A 894 -0.07 6.16 -16.39
CA LEU A 894 -1.46 5.77 -16.68
C LEU A 894 -1.74 4.27 -16.47
N ASP A 895 -0.71 3.43 -16.41
CA ASP A 895 -0.82 1.97 -16.53
C ASP A 895 0.24 1.19 -15.73
N ALA A 896 0.90 1.80 -14.75
CA ALA A 896 1.73 1.07 -13.79
C ALA A 896 0.89 0.16 -12.89
N ASP A 897 1.45 -0.99 -12.51
CA ASP A 897 0.76 -1.93 -11.63
C ASP A 897 0.76 -1.49 -10.15
N ASP A 898 1.66 -0.59 -9.74
CA ASP A 898 1.76 0.02 -8.41
C ASP A 898 0.94 1.32 -8.24
N ALA A 899 0.22 1.43 -7.11
CA ALA A 899 -0.46 2.65 -6.68
C ALA A 899 0.47 3.85 -6.38
N LYS A 900 1.77 3.60 -6.13
CA LYS A 900 2.83 4.61 -6.23
C LYS A 900 3.68 4.27 -7.44
N VAL A 901 3.64 5.11 -8.47
CA VAL A 901 4.51 4.95 -9.63
C VAL A 901 5.95 5.22 -9.18
N LYS A 902 6.74 4.17 -8.97
CA LYS A 902 8.20 4.28 -8.86
C LYS A 902 8.73 4.90 -10.15
N PHE A 903 9.31 6.09 -10.06
CA PHE A 903 10.08 6.67 -11.15
C PHE A 903 11.54 6.28 -10.96
N ASP A 904 12.24 6.12 -12.08
CA ASP A 904 13.68 5.80 -12.05
C ASP A 904 14.48 7.05 -11.58
N ASP A 905 13.81 8.22 -11.54
CA ASP A 905 14.22 9.46 -10.87
C ASP A 905 14.00 9.47 -9.33
N GLU A 906 13.41 8.42 -8.71
CA GLU A 906 13.44 8.27 -7.24
C GLU A 906 14.80 7.68 -6.84
N PRO A 907 15.70 8.42 -6.16
CA PRO A 907 17.09 8.02 -5.99
C PRO A 907 17.23 6.87 -4.98
N GLY A 908 17.15 5.65 -5.49
CA GLY A 908 17.24 4.41 -4.71
C GLY A 908 17.21 3.10 -5.51
N ASP A 909 17.28 3.13 -6.84
CA ASP A 909 17.21 1.93 -7.71
C ASP A 909 18.15 2.03 -8.95
N ASP A 910 19.30 2.71 -8.81
CA ASP A 910 20.37 2.78 -9.83
C ASP A 910 21.16 1.45 -9.94
N GLY A 911 20.42 0.36 -10.18
CA GLY A 911 20.87 -1.04 -10.10
C GLY A 911 21.44 -1.64 -11.39
N LEU A 912 22.32 -0.92 -12.09
CA LEU A 912 23.07 -1.34 -13.30
C LEU A 912 22.25 -1.69 -14.56
N ALA A 913 22.75 -1.24 -15.71
CA ALA A 913 22.19 -1.46 -17.05
C ALA A 913 22.92 -2.57 -17.83
#